data_AF-R6G8Z7-F1
#
_entry.id   AF-R6G8Z7-F1
#
_cell.length_a   1.000
_cell.length_b   1.000
_cell.length_c   1.000
_cell.angle_alpha   90.00
_cell.angle_beta   90.00
_cell.angle_gamma   90.00
#
_symmetry.space_group_name_H-M   'P 1'
#
loop_
_entity.id
_entity.type
_entity.pdbx_description
1 polymer ?
#
loop_
_entity_poly.entity_id
_entity_poly.type
_entity_poly.pdbx_seq_one_letter_code
_entity_poly.pdbx_strand_id
1 'polypeptide(L)'
;MKSKKYSLLLKLSSIVIIVFSVSFHANACGPYPPIIPTPKFFTSNWDGLLTKDFYKQENLRLWQKLTSERIPLNDIEQAVYKDNSDTVNDIMFSYDESVSTDNLFYIYLKNTHDSELADFLSTAKELEKRRNEINSPWYYPSSRDSSDVTGDFQDIIDKCKSYTGTRIKDRYALQVVRALFASRCYDKCVAYFNEAFQEISDDNLFKRMAQGYVAGCWYRLGNVDMANEYFAQSGDFYSIKTDNPVAFMAERNPDNPELLSYIQTISNDSAEFCAIKSVAENVLSKKKVNNRGDWEFALAYMYGEFYSDSRKASQYIRKALRHTFSSDDLHDHARAYRMKIDAENDDNSSLLSDLKWMESKIDIFLPDAVEWNRMMQNIVYASLIPNLWNNKDYTTAILLCGYADNLLATKQRHDEIETDYTCAFWGGATQTQTIEEMRRSERFWNTQDYSSLSFQLMGSLSSSQLIDVKRGIASENKLFTYLKKYIRHDSDYFNELIGTLALREENYQRAVGYFTSVSDEYLQAMNVYKGGYLNRNPFYAYPDRWSKSGEWEWEAQTVNKPLQDSQRIKYRFAKRMLELQDQMKYGKTADIRGMARFKYAIGRRNSFEECWALTQYWRGEYIGLFEPRLDYWSIDYIKGYDDILYDYKHSVGHKKTEEIYQAEIKKALEMFQSEEAKAEAEYILGNLRTIIKCYGNTTTARYIKKSCDNWHSWL
;
A
#
# COMPACT_ATOMS: atom_id res chain seq x y z
N MET A 1 -33.35 18.03 52.35
CA MET A 1 -33.77 18.17 50.93
C MET A 1 -32.49 18.22 50.10
N LYS A 2 -32.12 17.13 49.41
CA LYS A 2 -32.28 16.95 47.94
C LYS A 2 -31.64 18.11 47.16
N SER A 3 -30.75 17.97 46.19
CA SER A 3 -30.32 16.86 45.33
C SER A 3 -29.26 17.45 44.36
N LYS A 4 -28.55 16.59 43.63
CA LYS A 4 -27.72 16.89 42.42
C LYS A 4 -26.27 17.36 42.64
N LYS A 5 -25.38 16.46 43.06
CA LYS A 5 -23.96 16.44 42.59
C LYS A 5 -23.33 15.04 42.42
N TYR A 6 -24.12 13.97 42.43
CA TYR A 6 -23.63 12.57 42.35
C TYR A 6 -24.15 11.79 41.13
N SER A 7 -24.15 12.37 39.92
CA SER A 7 -24.48 11.59 38.70
C SER A 7 -23.65 11.88 37.46
N LEU A 8 -22.49 12.56 37.58
CA LEU A 8 -21.59 12.78 36.44
C LEU A 8 -20.26 11.99 36.55
N LEU A 9 -19.81 11.67 37.77
CA LEU A 9 -18.58 10.90 38.00
C LEU A 9 -18.74 9.38 37.85
N LEU A 10 -19.97 8.85 37.85
CA LEU A 10 -20.27 7.42 37.64
C LEU A 10 -20.61 7.06 36.19
N LYS A 11 -20.78 8.05 35.30
CA LYS A 11 -20.96 7.84 33.85
C LYS A 11 -19.69 8.05 33.03
N LEU A 12 -18.66 8.68 33.59
CA LEU A 12 -17.33 8.79 32.98
C LEU A 12 -16.39 7.63 33.35
N SER A 13 -16.65 6.91 34.45
CA SER A 13 -15.92 5.68 34.80
C SER A 13 -16.43 4.42 34.09
N SER A 14 -17.60 4.48 33.46
CA SER A 14 -18.22 3.33 32.78
C SER A 14 -17.99 3.31 31.26
N ILE A 15 -17.41 4.38 30.69
CA ILE A 15 -17.07 4.47 29.25
C ILE A 15 -15.55 4.36 29.02
N VAL A 16 -14.73 4.49 30.06
CA VAL A 16 -13.26 4.29 29.98
C VAL A 16 -12.84 2.87 30.42
N ILE A 17 -13.76 2.03 30.91
CA ILE A 17 -13.46 0.66 31.39
C ILE A 17 -13.95 -0.44 30.43
N ILE A 18 -14.67 -0.10 29.34
CA ILE A 18 -15.15 -1.07 28.32
C ILE A 18 -14.26 -1.08 27.04
N VAL A 19 -13.03 -0.56 27.11
CA VAL A 19 -11.99 -0.76 26.07
C VAL A 19 -10.79 -1.57 26.61
N PHE A 20 -10.79 -1.96 27.89
CA PHE A 20 -9.65 -2.64 28.54
C PHE A 20 -9.77 -4.16 28.69
N SER A 21 -10.61 -4.78 27.87
CA SER A 21 -10.64 -6.23 27.71
C SER A 21 -10.57 -6.53 26.21
N VAL A 22 -9.64 -7.42 25.85
CA VAL A 22 -9.33 -7.91 24.49
C VAL A 22 -8.70 -6.90 23.51
N SER A 23 -7.49 -6.46 23.81
CA SER A 23 -6.45 -6.16 22.81
C SER A 23 -5.07 -6.23 23.48
N PHE A 24 -4.79 -7.34 24.17
CA PHE A 24 -3.42 -7.63 24.60
C PHE A 24 -2.62 -8.09 23.39
N HIS A 25 -2.15 -7.10 22.63
CA HIS A 25 -0.95 -7.04 21.81
C HIS A 25 -0.24 -8.39 21.62
N ALA A 26 -0.77 -9.16 20.68
CA ALA A 26 -0.04 -10.23 20.01
C ALA A 26 0.97 -9.59 19.04
N ASN A 27 1.93 -8.80 19.56
CA ASN A 27 3.04 -8.25 18.77
C ASN A 27 4.01 -9.35 18.27
N ALA A 28 3.71 -10.61 18.59
CA ALA A 28 4.51 -11.78 18.28
C ALA A 28 4.02 -12.63 17.11
N CYS A 29 2.87 -12.28 16.55
CA CYS A 29 2.01 -13.24 15.89
C CYS A 29 1.42 -12.68 14.59
N GLY A 30 2.11 -12.78 13.46
CA GLY A 30 1.39 -12.83 12.18
C GLY A 30 0.57 -14.13 12.09
N PRO A 31 -0.55 -14.23 11.33
CA PRO A 31 -0.86 -13.43 10.19
C PRO A 31 -1.79 -12.28 10.53
N TYR A 32 -1.32 -11.13 10.11
CA TYR A 32 -2.18 -10.01 9.80
C TYR A 32 -2.73 -10.27 8.39
N PRO A 33 -3.99 -9.97 8.09
CA PRO A 33 -4.55 -10.16 6.76
C PRO A 33 -3.66 -9.40 5.75
N PRO A 34 -3.17 -10.05 4.68
CA PRO A 34 -2.37 -9.37 3.68
C PRO A 34 -3.23 -8.31 3.01
N ILE A 35 -2.71 -7.10 2.96
CA ILE A 35 -3.42 -5.97 2.40
C ILE A 35 -2.76 -5.78 1.07
N ILE A 36 -3.36 -6.44 0.10
CA ILE A 36 -2.89 -6.33 -1.26
C ILE A 36 -3.05 -4.86 -1.63
N PRO A 37 -1.95 -4.15 -1.90
CA PRO A 37 -2.05 -2.74 -2.24
C PRO A 37 -3.00 -2.59 -3.41
N THR A 38 -3.83 -1.54 -3.43
CA THR A 38 -4.67 -1.18 -4.58
C THR A 38 -4.02 0.01 -5.29
N PRO A 39 -2.91 -0.21 -6.03
CA PRO A 39 -2.23 0.85 -6.74
C PRO A 39 -3.08 1.31 -7.91
N LYS A 40 -2.83 2.54 -8.33
CA LYS A 40 -3.54 3.12 -9.46
C LYS A 40 -2.69 2.96 -10.72
N PHE A 41 -2.95 1.90 -11.50
CA PHE A 41 -2.20 1.65 -12.74
C PHE A 41 -2.54 2.65 -13.85
N PHE A 42 -3.77 3.18 -13.89
CA PHE A 42 -4.21 4.13 -14.90
C PHE A 42 -4.52 5.50 -14.26
N THR A 43 -3.51 6.10 -13.64
CA THR A 43 -3.60 7.47 -13.11
C THR A 43 -2.34 8.26 -13.41
N SER A 44 -2.45 9.58 -13.33
CA SER A 44 -1.28 10.46 -13.38
C SER A 44 -0.82 10.84 -11.99
N ASN A 45 0.48 11.08 -11.83
CA ASN A 45 1.02 11.96 -10.78
C ASN A 45 0.67 13.45 -10.99
N TRP A 46 -0.15 13.76 -11.99
CA TRP A 46 -0.47 15.11 -12.46
C TRP A 46 -1.84 15.55 -11.97
N ASP A 47 -2.00 15.58 -10.64
CA ASP A 47 -3.23 16.04 -10.00
C ASP A 47 -3.53 17.50 -10.39
N GLY A 48 -4.57 17.70 -11.20
CA GLY A 48 -5.28 18.98 -11.30
C GLY A 48 -4.61 20.10 -12.10
N LEU A 49 -3.66 19.80 -13.00
CA LEU A 49 -3.15 20.82 -13.93
C LEU A 49 -4.21 21.13 -14.99
N LEU A 50 -4.64 22.39 -15.03
CA LEU A 50 -5.52 22.90 -16.07
C LEU A 50 -4.69 23.28 -17.31
N THR A 51 -5.33 23.46 -18.46
CA THR A 51 -4.66 23.92 -19.69
C THR A 51 -3.76 25.15 -19.48
N LYS A 52 -4.14 26.05 -18.55
CA LYS A 52 -3.34 27.21 -18.16
C LYS A 52 -1.96 26.86 -17.56
N ASP A 53 -1.84 25.74 -16.86
CA ASP A 53 -0.61 25.32 -16.19
C ASP A 53 0.38 24.73 -17.21
N PHE A 54 -0.13 24.01 -18.22
CA PHE A 54 0.66 23.59 -19.38
C PHE A 54 1.19 24.78 -20.17
N TYR A 55 0.32 25.75 -20.46
CA TYR A 55 0.72 27.00 -21.12
C TYR A 55 1.77 27.76 -20.31
N LYS A 56 1.64 27.78 -18.98
CA LYS A 56 2.61 28.41 -18.10
C LYS A 56 3.99 27.80 -18.28
N GLN A 57 4.11 26.47 -18.18
CA GLN A 57 5.38 25.76 -18.31
C GLN A 57 6.02 25.94 -19.69
N GLU A 58 5.22 25.87 -20.76
CA GLU A 58 5.69 26.13 -22.12
C GLU A 58 6.19 27.57 -22.28
N ASN A 59 5.44 28.56 -21.76
CA ASN A 59 5.82 29.97 -21.84
C ASN A 59 7.14 30.26 -21.10
N LEU A 60 7.37 29.64 -19.93
CA LEU A 60 8.62 29.78 -19.18
C LEU A 60 9.82 29.32 -20.02
N ARG A 61 9.70 28.18 -20.70
CA ARG A 61 10.75 27.67 -21.60
C ARG A 61 10.94 28.56 -22.83
N LEU A 62 9.86 29.10 -23.39
CA LEU A 62 9.94 30.05 -24.51
C LEU A 62 10.62 31.36 -24.11
N TRP A 63 10.37 31.87 -22.90
CA TRP A 63 11.08 33.02 -22.34
C TRP A 63 12.57 32.74 -22.12
N GLN A 64 12.89 31.56 -21.60
CA GLN A 64 14.27 31.12 -21.42
C GLN A 64 15.01 31.01 -22.75
N LYS A 65 14.35 30.50 -23.80
CA LYS A 65 14.90 30.42 -25.15
C LYS A 65 15.12 31.79 -25.80
N LEU A 66 14.26 32.79 -25.50
CA LEU A 66 14.43 34.16 -25.99
C LEU A 66 15.58 34.91 -25.29
N THR A 67 15.99 34.45 -24.11
CA THR A 67 17.00 35.10 -23.27
C THR A 67 18.25 34.23 -23.10
N SER A 68 18.26 33.29 -22.14
CA SER A 68 19.38 32.38 -21.88
C SER A 68 18.97 31.15 -21.06
N GLU A 69 19.46 29.97 -21.45
CA GLU A 69 19.33 28.72 -20.67
C GLU A 69 20.00 28.78 -19.29
N ARG A 70 20.90 29.75 -19.06
CA ARG A 70 21.54 29.97 -17.76
C ARG A 70 20.59 30.61 -16.72
N ILE A 71 19.47 31.18 -17.16
CA ILE A 71 18.49 31.79 -16.26
C ILE A 71 17.58 30.67 -15.73
N PRO A 72 17.48 30.46 -14.42
CA PRO A 72 16.57 29.47 -13.84
C PRO A 72 15.11 29.75 -14.21
N LEU A 73 14.31 28.72 -14.48
CA LEU A 73 12.88 28.90 -14.79
C LEU A 73 12.12 29.58 -13.64
N ASN A 74 12.55 29.40 -12.39
CA ASN A 74 11.96 30.07 -11.22
C ASN A 74 12.14 31.59 -11.24
N ASP A 75 13.27 32.09 -11.77
CA ASP A 75 13.53 33.54 -11.89
C ASP A 75 12.62 34.16 -12.95
N ILE A 76 12.43 33.46 -14.07
CA ILE A 76 11.48 33.84 -15.12
C ILE A 76 10.05 33.76 -14.59
N GLU A 77 9.71 32.71 -13.84
CA GLU A 77 8.40 32.55 -13.22
C GLU A 77 8.09 33.70 -12.27
N GLN A 78 9.06 34.10 -11.45
CA GLN A 78 8.92 35.24 -10.55
C GLN A 78 8.57 36.51 -11.32
N ALA A 79 9.36 36.87 -12.33
CA ALA A 79 9.15 38.09 -13.11
C ALA A 79 7.85 38.07 -13.94
N VAL A 80 7.56 36.96 -14.62
CA VAL A 80 6.45 36.88 -15.58
C VAL A 80 5.12 36.63 -14.89
N TYR A 81 5.07 35.87 -13.80
CA TYR A 81 3.81 35.42 -13.19
C TYR A 81 3.57 35.88 -11.75
N LYS A 82 4.60 36.26 -10.98
CA LYS A 82 4.44 36.59 -9.55
C LYS A 82 4.59 38.08 -9.27
N ASP A 83 5.53 38.75 -9.92
CA ASP A 83 5.75 40.18 -9.76
C ASP A 83 4.62 41.00 -10.40
N ASN A 84 4.31 42.16 -9.79
CA ASN A 84 3.30 43.10 -10.28
C ASN A 84 3.90 44.21 -11.17
N SER A 85 3.05 45.03 -11.79
CA SER A 85 3.48 46.12 -12.69
C SER A 85 4.47 47.09 -12.04
N ASP A 86 4.21 47.49 -10.79
CA ASP A 86 5.03 48.49 -10.09
C ASP A 86 6.43 47.92 -9.82
N THR A 87 6.52 46.68 -9.32
CA THR A 87 7.80 45.98 -9.10
C THR A 87 8.61 45.84 -10.38
N VAL A 88 7.97 45.44 -11.49
CA VAL A 88 8.65 45.29 -12.79
C VAL A 88 9.18 46.63 -13.28
N ASN A 89 8.39 47.70 -13.17
CA ASN A 89 8.77 49.02 -13.63
C ASN A 89 9.87 49.66 -12.76
N ASP A 90 9.79 49.50 -11.44
CA ASP A 90 10.82 49.95 -10.50
C ASP A 90 12.15 49.27 -10.79
N ILE A 91 12.14 47.96 -11.05
CA ILE A 91 13.37 47.24 -11.37
C ILE A 91 13.86 47.66 -12.76
N MET A 92 13.02 47.71 -13.81
CA MET A 92 13.47 47.88 -15.20
C MET A 92 13.78 49.32 -15.61
N PHE A 93 13.02 50.30 -15.12
CA PHE A 93 13.03 51.67 -15.64
C PHE A 93 13.30 52.75 -14.59
N SER A 94 13.49 52.40 -13.31
CA SER A 94 13.87 53.37 -12.30
C SER A 94 15.27 53.94 -12.55
N TYR A 95 15.41 55.25 -12.33
CA TYR A 95 16.71 55.94 -12.31
C TYR A 95 17.43 55.78 -10.95
N ASP A 96 16.79 55.12 -9.97
CA ASP A 96 17.35 54.86 -8.66
C ASP A 96 18.29 53.64 -8.68
N GLU A 97 19.60 53.90 -8.63
CA GLU A 97 20.64 52.87 -8.59
C GLU A 97 20.58 51.98 -7.32
N SER A 98 19.77 52.33 -6.32
CA SER A 98 19.56 51.50 -5.12
C SER A 98 18.62 50.31 -5.34
N VAL A 99 17.87 50.27 -6.45
CA VAL A 99 16.98 49.14 -6.79
C VAL A 99 17.80 47.99 -7.38
N SER A 100 18.37 47.17 -6.49
CA SER A 100 19.07 45.94 -6.85
C SER A 100 18.14 44.73 -6.85
N THR A 101 18.46 43.74 -7.69
CA THR A 101 17.74 42.46 -7.74
C THR A 101 18.75 41.35 -7.97
N ASP A 102 18.55 40.22 -7.30
CA ASP A 102 19.36 39.01 -7.51
C ASP A 102 18.74 38.08 -8.57
N ASN A 103 17.58 38.46 -9.12
CA ASN A 103 16.89 37.68 -10.15
C ASN A 103 17.63 37.80 -11.49
N LEU A 104 18.12 36.65 -12.00
CA LEU A 104 18.97 36.61 -13.18
C LEU A 104 18.25 37.02 -14.47
N PHE A 105 16.92 36.91 -14.52
CA PHE A 105 16.13 37.34 -15.66
C PHE A 105 16.13 38.88 -15.79
N TYR A 106 15.90 39.60 -14.68
CA TYR A 106 15.98 41.06 -14.68
C TYR A 106 17.40 41.56 -14.92
N ILE A 107 18.41 40.93 -14.31
CA ILE A 107 19.82 41.25 -14.56
C ILE A 107 20.16 41.08 -16.05
N TYR A 108 19.69 40.00 -16.67
CA TYR A 108 19.89 39.77 -18.10
C TYR A 108 19.30 40.91 -18.94
N LEU A 109 18.04 41.29 -18.72
CA LEU A 109 17.39 42.35 -19.50
C LEU A 109 18.12 43.70 -19.37
N LYS A 110 18.56 44.06 -18.16
CA LYS A 110 19.35 45.28 -17.92
C LYS A 110 20.70 45.25 -18.64
N ASN A 111 21.46 44.17 -18.47
CA ASN A 111 22.83 44.08 -18.97
C ASN A 111 22.90 43.90 -20.50
N THR A 112 21.86 43.33 -21.10
CA THR A 112 21.76 43.17 -22.56
C THR A 112 21.10 44.37 -23.24
N HIS A 113 20.50 45.29 -22.46
CA HIS A 113 19.67 46.38 -22.97
C HIS A 113 18.56 45.90 -23.91
N ASP A 114 17.95 44.73 -23.62
CA ASP A 114 16.84 44.17 -24.41
C ASP A 114 15.53 44.91 -24.11
N SER A 115 15.44 46.15 -24.60
CA SER A 115 14.30 47.04 -24.39
C SER A 115 13.01 46.47 -24.99
N GLU A 116 13.11 45.67 -26.04
CA GLU A 116 11.96 45.02 -26.67
C GLU A 116 11.24 44.06 -25.71
N LEU A 117 11.99 43.20 -25.00
CA LEU A 117 11.43 42.29 -23.99
C LEU A 117 11.00 43.04 -22.73
N ALA A 118 11.75 44.05 -22.29
CA ALA A 118 11.40 44.86 -21.13
C ALA A 118 10.10 45.65 -21.34
N ASP A 119 9.95 46.30 -22.50
CA ASP A 119 8.75 47.05 -22.87
C ASP A 119 7.53 46.14 -22.99
N PHE A 120 7.70 44.94 -23.56
CA PHE A 120 6.65 43.95 -23.64
C PHE A 120 6.20 43.49 -22.25
N LEU A 121 7.15 43.14 -21.37
CA LEU A 121 6.85 42.65 -20.02
C LEU A 121 6.08 43.72 -19.22
N SER A 122 6.54 44.97 -19.25
CA SER A 122 5.86 46.10 -18.63
C SER A 122 4.44 46.29 -19.18
N THR A 123 4.28 46.25 -20.51
CA THR A 123 2.96 46.39 -21.15
C THR A 123 2.00 45.26 -20.75
N ALA A 124 2.48 44.02 -20.70
CA ALA A 124 1.67 42.87 -20.28
C ALA A 124 1.26 42.97 -18.80
N LYS A 125 2.15 43.47 -17.94
CA LYS A 125 1.90 43.66 -16.50
C LYS A 125 0.94 44.80 -16.22
N GLU A 126 1.00 45.86 -17.02
CA GLU A 126 0.03 46.96 -16.94
C GLU A 126 -1.38 46.50 -17.32
N LEU A 127 -1.50 45.70 -18.39
CA LEU A 127 -2.78 45.07 -18.75
C LEU A 127 -3.30 44.18 -17.61
N GLU A 128 -2.44 43.36 -17.01
CA GLU A 128 -2.79 42.49 -15.88
C GLU A 128 -3.31 43.29 -14.68
N LYS A 129 -2.61 44.36 -14.30
CA LYS A 129 -3.01 45.29 -13.23
C LYS A 129 -4.40 45.86 -13.45
N ARG A 130 -4.63 46.52 -14.59
CA ARG A 130 -5.95 47.12 -14.93
C ARG A 130 -7.06 46.07 -15.01
N ARG A 131 -6.77 44.90 -15.57
CA ARG A 131 -7.74 43.79 -15.64
C ARG A 131 -8.11 43.27 -14.25
N ASN A 132 -7.17 43.19 -13.32
CA ASN A 132 -7.44 42.78 -11.95
C ASN A 132 -8.29 43.83 -11.21
N GLU A 133 -8.03 45.11 -11.45
CA GLU A 133 -8.80 46.21 -10.88
C GLU A 133 -10.28 46.18 -11.32
N ILE A 134 -10.56 45.99 -12.61
CA ILE A 134 -11.96 45.92 -13.11
C ILE A 134 -12.72 44.65 -12.71
N ASN A 135 -12.01 43.58 -12.35
CA ASN A 135 -12.61 42.33 -11.87
C ASN A 135 -12.87 42.35 -10.36
N SER A 136 -12.42 43.39 -9.65
CA SER A 136 -12.70 43.56 -8.22
C SER A 136 -14.21 43.72 -7.99
N PRO A 137 -14.81 42.99 -7.02
CA PRO A 137 -16.20 43.21 -6.61
C PRO A 137 -16.49 44.64 -6.13
N TRP A 138 -15.42 45.39 -5.78
CA TRP A 138 -15.48 46.77 -5.31
C TRP A 138 -15.13 47.79 -6.41
N TYR A 139 -14.99 47.34 -7.66
CA TYR A 139 -14.72 48.22 -8.78
C TYR A 139 -15.94 49.12 -9.04
N TYR A 140 -15.77 50.41 -8.81
CA TYR A 140 -16.68 51.45 -9.26
C TYR A 140 -16.01 52.17 -10.44
N PRO A 141 -16.60 52.20 -11.64
CA PRO A 141 -16.08 53.04 -12.72
C PRO A 141 -16.16 54.48 -12.24
N SER A 142 -15.02 55.05 -11.82
CA SER A 142 -14.96 56.46 -11.46
C SER A 142 -15.41 57.26 -12.67
N SER A 143 -16.27 58.25 -12.42
CA SER A 143 -16.86 59.17 -13.39
C SER A 143 -15.89 59.56 -14.50
N ARG A 144 -16.42 59.70 -15.72
CA ARG A 144 -15.85 60.08 -17.03
C ARG A 144 -14.77 61.18 -17.12
N ASP A 145 -14.26 61.70 -16.01
CA ASP A 145 -13.41 62.89 -15.93
C ASP A 145 -11.98 62.62 -15.39
N SER A 146 -11.54 61.35 -15.22
CA SER A 146 -10.12 61.02 -15.01
C SER A 146 -9.48 60.52 -16.32
N SER A 147 -8.29 61.01 -16.67
CA SER A 147 -7.55 60.61 -17.88
C SER A 147 -7.13 59.13 -17.88
N ASP A 148 -7.08 58.50 -16.70
CA ASP A 148 -6.82 57.07 -16.53
C ASP A 148 -8.12 56.37 -16.11
N VAL A 149 -9.00 56.10 -17.07
CA VAL A 149 -10.17 55.26 -16.82
C VAL A 149 -9.67 53.82 -16.79
N THR A 150 -9.64 53.22 -15.60
CA THR A 150 -9.12 51.86 -15.32
C THR A 150 -9.78 50.73 -16.15
N GLY A 151 -10.83 51.04 -16.93
CA GLY A 151 -11.51 50.12 -17.86
C GLY A 151 -11.39 50.48 -19.35
N ASP A 152 -10.67 51.54 -19.70
CA ASP A 152 -10.26 51.81 -21.08
C ASP A 152 -8.88 51.18 -21.33
N PHE A 153 -8.80 50.30 -22.33
CA PHE A 153 -7.58 49.61 -22.73
C PHE A 153 -7.09 50.08 -24.11
N GLN A 154 -7.66 51.17 -24.65
CA GLN A 154 -7.34 51.65 -26.00
C GLN A 154 -5.87 52.05 -26.15
N ASP A 155 -5.28 52.65 -25.12
CA ASP A 155 -3.85 52.98 -25.07
C ASP A 155 -2.95 51.73 -25.20
N ILE A 156 -3.30 50.65 -24.47
CA ILE A 156 -2.58 49.37 -24.54
C ILE A 156 -2.80 48.70 -25.91
N ILE A 157 -4.03 48.77 -26.45
CA ILE A 157 -4.34 48.24 -27.79
C ILE A 157 -3.51 48.96 -28.86
N ASP A 158 -3.47 50.29 -28.83
CA ASP A 158 -2.75 51.10 -29.80
C ASP A 158 -1.23 50.88 -29.68
N LYS A 159 -0.70 50.80 -28.45
CA LYS A 159 0.71 50.46 -28.20
C LYS A 159 1.07 49.08 -28.75
N CYS A 160 0.23 48.06 -28.52
CA CYS A 160 0.51 46.72 -29.02
C CYS A 160 0.35 46.60 -30.54
N LYS A 161 -0.59 47.34 -31.15
CA LYS A 161 -0.78 47.37 -32.61
C LYS A 161 0.30 48.14 -33.35
N SER A 162 0.95 49.11 -32.71
CA SER A 162 2.05 49.86 -33.31
C SER A 162 3.38 49.10 -33.32
N TYR A 163 3.47 47.96 -32.63
CA TYR A 163 4.66 47.10 -32.66
C TYR A 163 4.84 46.48 -34.06
N THR A 164 5.91 46.88 -34.75
CA THR A 164 6.26 46.41 -36.11
C THR A 164 7.30 45.29 -36.13
N GLY A 165 7.82 44.88 -34.97
CA GLY A 165 8.81 43.82 -34.87
C GLY A 165 8.23 42.42 -35.15
N THR A 166 9.11 41.43 -35.34
CA THR A 166 8.71 40.05 -35.63
C THR A 166 9.06 39.07 -34.51
N ARG A 167 10.02 39.40 -33.63
CA ARG A 167 10.57 38.49 -32.60
C ARG A 167 9.52 38.03 -31.59
N ILE A 168 8.63 38.93 -31.17
CA ILE A 168 7.59 38.69 -30.14
C ILE A 168 6.21 39.20 -30.58
N LYS A 169 5.97 39.22 -31.90
CA LYS A 169 4.73 39.73 -32.50
C LYS A 169 3.48 39.00 -32.00
N ASP A 170 3.58 37.68 -31.85
CA ASP A 170 2.54 36.80 -31.31
C ASP A 170 2.16 37.18 -29.86
N ARG A 171 3.15 37.54 -29.04
CA ARG A 171 2.94 37.96 -27.65
C ARG A 171 2.22 39.30 -27.54
N TYR A 172 2.59 40.28 -28.37
CA TYR A 172 1.88 41.56 -28.47
C TYR A 172 0.46 41.38 -29.01
N ALA A 173 0.28 40.53 -30.03
CA ALA A 173 -1.04 40.21 -30.55
C ALA A 173 -1.96 39.57 -29.49
N LEU A 174 -1.43 38.70 -28.61
CA LEU A 174 -2.17 38.18 -27.47
C LEU A 174 -2.62 39.29 -26.51
N GLN A 175 -1.81 40.32 -26.25
CA GLN A 175 -2.23 41.42 -25.37
C GLN A 175 -3.38 42.23 -25.97
N VAL A 176 -3.39 42.45 -27.30
CA VAL A 176 -4.53 43.10 -27.98
C VAL A 176 -5.80 42.27 -27.81
N VAL A 177 -5.72 40.94 -27.99
CA VAL A 177 -6.86 40.03 -27.78
C VAL A 177 -7.38 40.13 -26.34
N ARG A 178 -6.48 40.08 -25.35
CA ARG A 178 -6.82 40.20 -23.92
C ARG A 178 -7.47 41.55 -23.59
N ALA A 179 -6.93 42.64 -24.12
CA ALA A 179 -7.45 43.99 -23.93
C ALA A 179 -8.85 44.14 -24.54
N LEU A 180 -9.05 43.73 -25.79
CA LEU A 180 -10.36 43.77 -26.45
C LEU A 180 -11.40 42.92 -25.73
N PHE A 181 -10.99 41.74 -25.22
CA PHE A 181 -11.86 40.89 -24.40
C PHE A 181 -12.25 41.58 -23.09
N ALA A 182 -11.28 42.19 -22.39
CA ALA A 182 -11.51 42.92 -21.15
C ALA A 182 -12.43 44.15 -21.35
N SER A 183 -12.28 44.85 -22.47
CA SER A 183 -13.15 45.95 -22.90
C SER A 183 -14.55 45.50 -23.36
N ARG A 184 -14.85 44.19 -23.35
CA ARG A 184 -16.11 43.59 -23.83
C ARG A 184 -16.40 43.86 -25.33
N CYS A 185 -15.38 44.19 -26.10
CA CYS A 185 -15.45 44.38 -27.56
C CYS A 185 -15.30 43.03 -28.28
N TYR A 186 -16.25 42.12 -28.06
CA TYR A 186 -16.14 40.71 -28.46
C TYR A 186 -16.06 40.51 -29.98
N ASP A 187 -16.85 41.25 -30.75
CA ASP A 187 -16.84 41.28 -32.22
C ASP A 187 -15.48 41.73 -32.78
N LYS A 188 -14.94 42.83 -32.24
CA LYS A 188 -13.62 43.35 -32.62
C LYS A 188 -12.49 42.40 -32.22
N CYS A 189 -12.62 41.74 -31.07
CA CYS A 189 -11.67 40.73 -30.60
C CYS A 189 -11.56 39.55 -31.58
N VAL A 190 -12.71 39.01 -32.02
CA VAL A 190 -12.78 37.93 -33.02
C VAL A 190 -12.15 38.38 -34.35
N ALA A 191 -12.54 39.56 -34.85
CA ALA A 191 -12.02 40.09 -36.11
C ALA A 191 -10.50 40.28 -36.07
N TYR A 192 -9.99 40.87 -35.00
CA TYR A 192 -8.56 41.07 -34.81
C TYR A 192 -7.78 39.75 -34.71
N PHE A 193 -8.30 38.75 -33.97
CA PHE A 193 -7.66 37.45 -33.87
C PHE A 193 -7.50 36.79 -35.26
N ASN A 194 -8.58 36.78 -36.04
CA ASN A 194 -8.60 36.17 -37.37
C ASN A 194 -7.58 36.83 -38.32
N GLU A 195 -7.37 38.14 -38.20
CA GLU A 195 -6.38 38.88 -38.98
C GLU A 195 -4.94 38.66 -38.44
N ALA A 196 -4.72 38.91 -37.15
CA ALA A 196 -3.38 38.96 -36.56
C ALA A 196 -2.72 37.57 -36.44
N PHE A 197 -3.51 36.51 -36.29
CA PHE A 197 -3.02 35.14 -36.14
C PHE A 197 -3.20 34.27 -37.40
N GLN A 198 -3.64 34.86 -38.53
CA GLN A 198 -3.86 34.14 -39.79
C GLN A 198 -2.63 33.34 -40.23
N GLU A 199 -1.46 33.99 -40.22
CA GLU A 199 -0.17 33.42 -40.68
C GLU A 199 0.65 32.81 -39.54
N ILE A 200 0.12 32.79 -38.30
CA ILE A 200 0.79 32.18 -37.14
C ILE A 200 0.37 30.71 -37.05
N SER A 201 1.33 29.80 -36.91
CA SER A 201 1.07 28.35 -36.77
C SER A 201 0.09 28.06 -35.63
N ASP A 202 -0.79 27.07 -35.82
CA ASP A 202 -1.73 26.59 -34.79
C ASP A 202 -1.02 25.99 -33.57
N ASP A 203 0.22 25.50 -33.75
CA ASP A 203 1.02 24.97 -32.64
C ASP A 203 1.60 26.10 -31.74
N ASN A 204 1.57 27.36 -32.20
CA ASN A 204 2.09 28.49 -31.44
C ASN A 204 1.30 28.68 -30.13
N LEU A 205 2.01 28.74 -29.00
CA LEU A 205 1.42 28.90 -27.67
C LEU A 205 0.50 30.13 -27.58
N PHE A 206 0.94 31.29 -28.06
CA PHE A 206 0.18 32.53 -27.91
C PHE A 206 -1.06 32.57 -28.78
N LYS A 207 -1.06 31.88 -29.93
CA LYS A 207 -2.27 31.63 -30.73
C LYS A 207 -3.27 30.78 -29.95
N ARG A 208 -2.83 29.67 -29.37
CA ARG A 208 -3.69 28.80 -28.52
C ARG A 208 -4.25 29.54 -27.30
N MET A 209 -3.42 30.34 -26.62
CA MET A 209 -3.88 31.20 -25.52
C MET A 209 -4.91 32.23 -25.99
N ALA A 210 -4.71 32.85 -27.17
CA ALA A 210 -5.64 33.82 -27.74
C ALA A 210 -6.97 33.16 -28.14
N GLN A 211 -6.94 31.94 -28.70
CA GLN A 211 -8.13 31.16 -29.05
C GLN A 211 -9.04 30.95 -27.84
N GLY A 212 -8.51 30.70 -26.64
CA GLY A 212 -9.33 30.59 -25.42
C GLY A 212 -10.13 31.86 -25.11
N TYR A 213 -9.55 33.05 -25.30
CA TYR A 213 -10.30 34.32 -25.17
C TYR A 213 -11.35 34.48 -26.27
N VAL A 214 -11.02 34.11 -27.51
CA VAL A 214 -11.93 34.19 -28.66
C VAL A 214 -13.10 33.21 -28.53
N ALA A 215 -12.89 32.02 -27.98
CA ALA A 215 -13.95 31.09 -27.60
C ALA A 215 -14.93 31.77 -26.62
N GLY A 216 -14.39 32.44 -25.59
CA GLY A 216 -15.18 33.24 -24.66
C GLY A 216 -15.95 34.39 -25.33
N CYS A 217 -15.40 35.02 -26.37
CA CYS A 217 -16.10 36.02 -27.17
C CYS A 217 -17.30 35.39 -27.88
N TRP A 218 -17.10 34.27 -28.60
CA TRP A 218 -18.18 33.56 -29.30
C TRP A 218 -19.30 33.13 -28.37
N TYR A 219 -18.94 32.63 -27.19
CA TYR A 219 -19.92 32.26 -26.16
C TYR A 219 -20.77 33.46 -25.73
N ARG A 220 -20.14 34.61 -25.48
CA ARG A 220 -20.85 35.84 -25.08
C ARG A 220 -21.67 36.47 -26.21
N LEU A 221 -21.31 36.19 -27.46
CA LEU A 221 -22.09 36.54 -28.64
C LEU A 221 -23.23 35.54 -28.92
N GLY A 222 -23.39 34.49 -28.10
CA GLY A 222 -24.46 33.50 -28.22
C GLY A 222 -24.18 32.37 -29.22
N ASN A 223 -22.97 32.29 -29.78
CA ASN A 223 -22.58 31.23 -30.71
C ASN A 223 -21.82 30.12 -29.99
N VAL A 224 -22.56 29.20 -29.38
CA VAL A 224 -22.01 28.11 -28.56
C VAL A 224 -21.22 27.10 -29.40
N ASP A 225 -21.66 26.80 -30.62
CA ASP A 225 -20.98 25.83 -31.50
C ASP A 225 -19.58 26.32 -31.87
N MET A 226 -19.46 27.59 -32.26
CA MET A 226 -18.15 28.20 -32.53
C MET A 226 -17.31 28.31 -31.25
N ALA A 227 -17.92 28.62 -30.10
CA ALA A 227 -17.19 28.64 -28.84
C ALA A 227 -16.58 27.27 -28.52
N ASN A 228 -17.36 26.19 -28.63
CA ASN A 228 -16.90 24.83 -28.41
C ASN A 228 -15.77 24.42 -29.35
N GLU A 229 -15.85 24.79 -30.64
CA GLU A 229 -14.79 24.54 -31.62
C GLU A 229 -13.46 25.19 -31.19
N TYR A 230 -13.49 26.47 -30.80
CA TYR A 230 -12.29 27.16 -30.34
C TYR A 230 -11.80 26.63 -28.97
N PHE A 231 -12.68 26.25 -28.05
CA PHE A 231 -12.28 25.61 -26.79
C PHE A 231 -11.56 24.28 -27.03
N ALA A 232 -12.05 23.45 -27.97
CA ALA A 232 -11.38 22.19 -28.29
C ALA A 232 -10.01 22.40 -28.96
N GLN A 233 -9.89 23.40 -29.84
CA GLN A 233 -8.62 23.76 -30.48
C GLN A 233 -7.60 24.33 -29.47
N SER A 234 -8.02 25.22 -28.57
CA SER A 234 -7.14 25.72 -27.51
C SER A 234 -6.81 24.62 -26.51
N GLY A 235 -7.73 23.67 -26.32
CA GLY A 235 -7.57 22.58 -25.39
C GLY A 235 -8.27 22.77 -24.05
N ASP A 236 -9.15 23.76 -23.93
CA ASP A 236 -9.91 24.09 -22.71
C ASP A 236 -11.12 23.16 -22.60
N PHE A 237 -10.87 21.94 -22.12
CA PHE A 237 -11.84 20.85 -22.10
C PHE A 237 -13.07 21.18 -21.24
N TYR A 238 -12.87 21.76 -20.05
CA TYR A 238 -13.94 22.04 -19.09
C TYR A 238 -14.89 23.15 -19.53
N SER A 239 -14.49 23.97 -20.49
CA SER A 239 -15.33 25.04 -21.05
C SER A 239 -16.28 24.55 -22.15
N ILE A 240 -16.07 23.36 -22.71
CA ILE A 240 -16.94 22.77 -23.74
C ILE A 240 -18.34 22.48 -23.17
N LYS A 241 -19.38 22.99 -23.82
CA LYS A 241 -20.80 22.78 -23.46
C LYS A 241 -21.50 21.95 -24.54
N THR A 242 -21.37 20.63 -24.42
CA THR A 242 -22.04 19.63 -25.27
C THR A 242 -22.50 18.44 -24.41
N ASP A 243 -23.37 17.59 -24.94
CA ASP A 243 -23.84 16.38 -24.23
C ASP A 243 -22.72 15.35 -24.02
N ASN A 244 -21.68 15.34 -24.87
CA ASN A 244 -20.54 14.45 -24.76
C ASN A 244 -19.22 15.21 -25.05
N PRO A 245 -18.68 15.95 -24.06
CA PRO A 245 -17.48 16.75 -24.24
C PRO A 245 -16.25 15.89 -24.52
N VAL A 246 -16.19 14.66 -24.01
CA VAL A 246 -15.09 13.70 -24.27
C VAL A 246 -15.02 13.36 -25.75
N ALA A 247 -16.15 12.94 -26.35
CA ALA A 247 -16.20 12.61 -27.78
C ALA A 247 -15.91 13.85 -28.64
N PHE A 248 -16.46 15.00 -28.27
CA PHE A 248 -16.24 16.26 -28.99
C PHE A 248 -14.77 16.66 -29.01
N MET A 249 -14.11 16.61 -27.86
CA MET A 249 -12.70 16.93 -27.70
C MET A 249 -11.80 15.90 -28.39
N ALA A 250 -12.05 14.61 -28.19
CA ALA A 250 -11.26 13.53 -28.77
C ALA A 250 -11.29 13.53 -30.30
N GLU A 251 -12.37 14.01 -30.92
CA GLU A 251 -12.43 14.15 -32.38
C GLU A 251 -11.52 15.25 -32.92
N ARG A 252 -11.32 16.33 -32.16
CA ARG A 252 -10.62 17.55 -32.60
C ARG A 252 -9.18 17.60 -32.13
N ASN A 253 -8.95 17.20 -30.89
CA ASN A 253 -7.68 17.29 -30.20
C ASN A 253 -7.49 16.09 -29.24
N PRO A 254 -7.30 14.87 -29.79
CA PRO A 254 -7.20 13.63 -29.01
C PRO A 254 -5.94 13.52 -28.14
N ASP A 255 -4.89 14.31 -28.44
CA ASP A 255 -3.61 14.30 -27.71
C ASP A 255 -3.57 15.35 -26.59
N ASN A 256 -4.71 15.97 -26.26
CA ASN A 256 -4.78 17.03 -25.27
C ASN A 256 -4.56 16.49 -23.84
N PRO A 257 -3.66 17.11 -23.05
CA PRO A 257 -3.33 16.62 -21.71
C PRO A 257 -4.46 16.81 -20.68
N GLU A 258 -5.34 17.81 -20.84
CA GLU A 258 -6.48 18.03 -19.96
C GLU A 258 -7.57 16.97 -20.19
N LEU A 259 -7.78 16.55 -21.45
CA LEU A 259 -8.63 15.40 -21.79
C LEU A 259 -8.10 14.11 -21.15
N LEU A 260 -6.80 13.83 -21.27
CA LEU A 260 -6.20 12.64 -20.66
C LEU A 260 -6.33 12.67 -19.13
N SER A 261 -6.06 13.82 -18.50
CA SER A 261 -6.21 14.00 -17.06
C SER A 261 -7.66 13.77 -16.60
N TYR A 262 -8.65 14.23 -17.36
CA TYR A 262 -10.06 13.93 -17.11
C TYR A 262 -10.33 12.42 -17.21
N ILE A 263 -9.85 11.76 -18.28
CA ILE A 263 -10.02 10.32 -18.49
C ILE A 263 -9.39 9.51 -17.35
N GLN A 264 -8.22 9.91 -16.85
CA GLN A 264 -7.57 9.30 -15.69
C GLN A 264 -8.31 9.57 -14.38
N THR A 265 -8.98 10.72 -14.24
CA THR A 265 -9.78 11.04 -13.05
C THR A 265 -10.99 10.10 -12.94
N ILE A 266 -11.69 9.90 -14.05
CA ILE A 266 -12.88 9.04 -14.09
C ILE A 266 -12.53 7.54 -14.11
N SER A 267 -11.24 7.14 -14.19
CA SER A 267 -10.84 5.73 -14.30
C SER A 267 -11.20 4.88 -13.08
N ASN A 268 -11.51 5.50 -11.94
CA ASN A 268 -11.99 4.82 -10.74
C ASN A 268 -13.51 4.58 -10.77
N ASP A 269 -14.26 5.20 -11.69
CA ASP A 269 -15.69 4.97 -11.90
C ASP A 269 -15.90 4.08 -13.13
N SER A 270 -16.28 2.81 -12.88
CA SER A 270 -16.47 1.83 -13.95
C SER A 270 -17.50 2.27 -15.01
N ALA A 271 -18.56 3.00 -14.62
CA ALA A 271 -19.62 3.39 -15.54
C ALA A 271 -19.17 4.54 -16.43
N GLU A 272 -18.58 5.59 -15.84
CA GLU A 272 -18.05 6.73 -16.60
C GLU A 272 -16.88 6.33 -17.49
N PHE A 273 -15.93 5.55 -16.97
CA PHE A 273 -14.77 5.12 -17.74
C PHE A 273 -15.15 4.14 -18.86
N CYS A 274 -16.06 3.19 -18.63
CA CYS A 274 -16.47 2.29 -19.71
C CYS A 274 -17.29 3.01 -20.80
N ALA A 275 -17.96 4.12 -20.49
CA ALA A 275 -18.73 4.89 -21.47
C ALA A 275 -17.85 5.48 -22.58
N ILE A 276 -16.57 5.78 -22.32
CA ILE A 276 -15.66 6.36 -23.32
C ILE A 276 -15.07 5.31 -24.28
N LYS A 277 -15.36 4.02 -24.09
CA LYS A 277 -14.81 2.93 -24.92
C LYS A 277 -14.98 3.17 -26.41
N SER A 278 -16.19 3.51 -26.84
CA SER A 278 -16.51 3.76 -28.26
C SER A 278 -15.75 4.97 -28.82
N VAL A 279 -15.50 5.98 -27.97
CA VAL A 279 -14.68 7.15 -28.32
C VAL A 279 -13.23 6.71 -28.54
N ALA A 280 -12.65 5.96 -27.62
CA ALA A 280 -11.28 5.44 -27.74
C ALA A 280 -11.10 4.57 -29.00
N GLU A 281 -12.05 3.68 -29.29
CA GLU A 281 -12.04 2.85 -30.50
C GLU A 281 -12.11 3.71 -31.79
N ASN A 282 -12.95 4.75 -31.80
CA ASN A 282 -13.06 5.69 -32.92
C ASN A 282 -11.75 6.48 -33.11
N VAL A 283 -11.19 7.04 -32.04
CA VAL A 283 -9.90 7.76 -32.07
C VAL A 283 -8.80 6.88 -32.66
N LEU A 284 -8.70 5.64 -32.21
CA LEU A 284 -7.67 4.70 -32.68
C LEU A 284 -7.87 4.26 -34.14
N SER A 285 -9.10 4.31 -34.66
CA SER A 285 -9.40 4.05 -36.07
C SER A 285 -8.95 5.18 -37.01
N LYS A 286 -8.80 6.40 -36.48
CA LYS A 286 -8.31 7.57 -37.23
C LYS A 286 -6.77 7.55 -37.29
N LYS A 287 -6.18 8.01 -38.41
CA LYS A 287 -4.72 8.00 -38.63
C LYS A 287 -3.94 9.11 -37.90
N LYS A 288 -4.63 10.08 -37.28
CA LYS A 288 -4.04 11.36 -36.84
C LYS A 288 -4.08 11.51 -35.31
N VAL A 289 -3.42 10.57 -34.61
CA VAL A 289 -3.27 10.57 -33.15
C VAL A 289 -1.79 10.30 -32.87
N ASN A 290 -1.12 11.20 -32.17
CA ASN A 290 0.30 11.04 -31.87
C ASN A 290 0.50 10.08 -30.69
N ASN A 291 -0.29 10.25 -29.62
CA ASN A 291 -0.15 9.51 -28.36
C ASN A 291 -1.09 8.30 -28.34
N ARG A 292 -0.97 7.41 -29.34
CA ARG A 292 -1.83 6.22 -29.47
C ARG A 292 -1.72 5.27 -28.27
N GLY A 293 -0.56 5.24 -27.60
CA GLY A 293 -0.32 4.42 -26.43
C GLY A 293 -1.30 4.69 -25.30
N ASP A 294 -1.66 5.95 -25.07
CA ASP A 294 -2.57 6.37 -23.99
C ASP A 294 -3.96 5.76 -24.17
N TRP A 295 -4.51 5.84 -25.39
CA TRP A 295 -5.83 5.33 -25.73
C TRP A 295 -5.88 3.79 -25.75
N GLU A 296 -4.83 3.14 -26.22
CA GLU A 296 -4.71 1.68 -26.18
C GLU A 296 -4.55 1.17 -24.74
N PHE A 297 -3.84 1.91 -23.88
CA PHE A 297 -3.76 1.59 -22.46
C PHE A 297 -5.11 1.76 -21.77
N ALA A 298 -5.85 2.84 -22.06
CA ALA A 298 -7.20 3.02 -21.53
C ALA A 298 -8.12 1.84 -21.87
N LEU A 299 -8.11 1.39 -23.13
CA LEU A 299 -8.85 0.20 -23.54
C LEU A 299 -8.38 -1.07 -22.83
N ALA A 300 -7.06 -1.27 -22.69
CA ALA A 300 -6.52 -2.41 -21.96
C ALA A 300 -7.02 -2.44 -20.51
N TYR A 301 -7.00 -1.29 -19.84
CA TYR A 301 -7.47 -1.13 -18.46
C TYR A 301 -8.97 -1.42 -18.34
N MET A 302 -9.79 -0.90 -19.27
CA MET A 302 -11.23 -1.23 -19.30
C MET A 302 -11.48 -2.74 -19.47
N TYR A 303 -10.77 -3.37 -20.40
CA TYR A 303 -10.93 -4.81 -20.66
C TYR A 303 -10.48 -5.66 -19.47
N GLY A 304 -9.39 -5.30 -18.80
CA GLY A 304 -8.88 -6.06 -17.65
C GLY A 304 -9.72 -5.86 -16.39
N GLU A 305 -9.89 -4.61 -15.94
CA GLU A 305 -10.50 -4.34 -14.64
C GLU A 305 -12.04 -4.42 -14.64
N PHE A 306 -12.70 -3.99 -15.73
CA PHE A 306 -14.16 -3.82 -15.73
C PHE A 306 -14.92 -4.83 -16.58
N TYR A 307 -14.30 -5.35 -17.65
CA TYR A 307 -14.90 -6.40 -18.47
C TYR A 307 -14.37 -7.81 -18.15
N SER A 308 -13.37 -7.95 -17.28
CA SER A 308 -12.74 -9.23 -16.92
C SER A 308 -12.27 -10.05 -18.14
N ASP A 309 -11.79 -9.37 -19.19
CA ASP A 309 -11.26 -9.97 -20.42
C ASP A 309 -9.75 -9.72 -20.51
N SER A 310 -9.00 -10.48 -19.70
CA SER A 310 -7.54 -10.40 -19.62
C SER A 310 -6.84 -10.66 -20.96
N ARG A 311 -7.45 -11.43 -21.87
CA ARG A 311 -6.89 -11.70 -23.20
C ARG A 311 -6.97 -10.48 -24.09
N LYS A 312 -8.11 -9.78 -24.14
CA LYS A 312 -8.21 -8.51 -24.87
C LYS A 312 -7.35 -7.43 -24.23
N ALA A 313 -7.34 -7.35 -22.89
CA ALA A 313 -6.44 -6.45 -22.18
C ALA A 313 -4.99 -6.66 -22.63
N SER A 314 -4.54 -7.92 -22.71
CA SER A 314 -3.20 -8.29 -23.17
C SER A 314 -2.92 -7.84 -24.61
N GLN A 315 -3.90 -7.96 -25.51
CA GLN A 315 -3.76 -7.49 -26.89
C GLN A 315 -3.58 -5.97 -26.96
N TYR A 316 -4.38 -5.20 -26.22
CA TYR A 316 -4.31 -3.74 -26.24
C TYR A 316 -3.05 -3.22 -25.54
N ILE A 317 -2.68 -3.74 -24.37
CA ILE A 317 -1.51 -3.25 -23.64
C ILE A 317 -0.19 -3.51 -24.39
N ARG A 318 -0.11 -4.62 -25.13
CA ARG A 318 1.05 -4.93 -25.99
C ARG A 318 1.12 -4.05 -27.23
N LYS A 319 -0.01 -3.54 -27.72
CA LYS A 319 -0.04 -2.51 -28.77
C LYS A 319 0.39 -1.16 -28.20
N ALA A 320 -0.16 -0.80 -27.04
CA ALA A 320 0.13 0.46 -26.37
C ALA A 320 1.64 0.67 -26.22
N LEU A 321 2.35 -0.32 -25.66
CA LEU A 321 3.80 -0.30 -25.44
C LEU A 321 4.67 -0.28 -26.71
N ARG A 322 4.06 -0.35 -27.91
CA ARG A 322 4.76 -0.17 -29.21
C ARG A 322 4.50 1.19 -29.83
N HIS A 323 3.60 1.97 -29.25
CA HIS A 323 3.23 3.30 -29.71
C HIS A 323 3.71 4.37 -28.73
N THR A 324 3.70 5.61 -29.19
CA THR A 324 4.07 6.78 -28.40
C THR A 324 3.00 7.08 -27.36
N PHE A 325 3.45 7.50 -26.17
CA PHE A 325 2.63 7.97 -25.07
C PHE A 325 2.82 9.48 -24.89
N SER A 326 1.85 10.13 -24.24
CA SER A 326 1.98 11.53 -23.82
C SER A 326 3.07 11.77 -22.77
N SER A 327 3.44 10.73 -22.00
CA SER A 327 4.51 10.81 -21.00
C SER A 327 5.21 9.46 -20.78
N ASP A 328 6.48 9.52 -20.36
CA ASP A 328 7.24 8.34 -19.95
C ASP A 328 6.63 7.66 -18.70
N ASP A 329 6.07 8.46 -17.79
CA ASP A 329 5.36 7.99 -16.60
C ASP A 329 4.18 7.08 -16.96
N LEU A 330 3.32 7.50 -17.90
CA LEU A 330 2.18 6.70 -18.33
C LEU A 330 2.61 5.45 -19.10
N HIS A 331 3.68 5.55 -19.90
CA HIS A 331 4.28 4.38 -20.56
C HIS A 331 4.80 3.35 -19.53
N ASP A 332 5.46 3.81 -18.46
CA ASP A 332 5.94 2.95 -17.39
C ASP A 332 4.78 2.30 -16.62
N HIS A 333 3.71 3.05 -16.33
CA HIS A 333 2.49 2.50 -15.74
C HIS A 333 1.84 1.43 -16.63
N ALA A 334 1.80 1.66 -17.95
CA ALA A 334 1.33 0.67 -18.91
C ALA A 334 2.20 -0.60 -18.90
N ARG A 335 3.51 -0.48 -18.68
CA ARG A 335 4.41 -1.63 -18.54
C ARG A 335 4.13 -2.42 -17.27
N ALA A 336 3.91 -1.75 -16.14
CA ALA A 336 3.51 -2.43 -14.90
C ALA A 336 2.14 -3.11 -15.05
N TYR A 337 1.18 -2.46 -15.70
CA TYR A 337 -0.11 -3.06 -15.98
C TYR A 337 0.00 -4.28 -16.91
N ARG A 338 0.89 -4.24 -17.91
CA ARG A 338 1.18 -5.41 -18.75
C ARG A 338 1.61 -6.59 -17.90
N MET A 339 2.47 -6.39 -16.89
CA MET A 339 2.91 -7.48 -16.01
C MET A 339 1.75 -8.09 -15.23
N LYS A 340 0.80 -7.28 -14.74
CA LYS A 340 -0.43 -7.76 -14.10
C LYS A 340 -1.22 -8.67 -15.05
N ILE A 341 -1.46 -8.20 -16.27
CA ILE A 341 -2.22 -8.92 -17.30
C ILE A 341 -1.48 -10.17 -17.79
N ASP A 342 -0.16 -10.12 -17.92
CA ASP A 342 0.67 -11.28 -18.27
C ASP A 342 0.53 -12.37 -17.18
N ALA A 343 0.59 -11.98 -15.90
CA ALA A 343 0.37 -12.89 -14.76
C ALA A 343 -1.04 -13.53 -14.77
N GLU A 344 -2.09 -12.75 -15.04
CA GLU A 344 -3.47 -13.25 -15.16
C GLU A 344 -3.68 -14.21 -16.34
N ASN A 345 -2.84 -14.13 -17.37
CA ASN A 345 -2.84 -15.03 -18.52
C ASN A 345 -1.81 -16.17 -18.41
N ASP A 346 -1.16 -16.33 -17.25
CA ASP A 346 -0.08 -17.31 -17.00
C ASP A 346 1.11 -17.19 -17.98
N ASP A 347 1.40 -15.96 -18.45
CA ASP A 347 2.54 -15.65 -19.32
C ASP A 347 3.72 -15.10 -18.51
N ASN A 348 4.61 -16.01 -18.09
CA ASN A 348 5.78 -15.65 -17.29
C ASN A 348 7.05 -15.39 -18.13
N SER A 349 6.93 -15.27 -19.46
CA SER A 349 8.08 -15.20 -20.38
C SER A 349 9.01 -13.99 -20.13
N SER A 350 8.44 -12.87 -19.67
CA SER A 350 9.17 -11.61 -19.42
C SER A 350 9.41 -11.31 -17.94
N LEU A 351 8.99 -12.21 -17.04
CA LEU A 351 8.93 -11.94 -15.60
C LEU A 351 10.29 -11.48 -15.03
N LEU A 352 11.39 -12.16 -15.36
CA LEU A 352 12.71 -11.78 -14.86
C LEU A 352 13.16 -10.39 -15.36
N SER A 353 12.94 -10.08 -16.64
CA SER A 353 13.29 -8.75 -17.16
C SER A 353 12.43 -7.65 -16.55
N ASP A 354 11.20 -7.98 -16.21
CA ASP A 354 10.24 -7.04 -15.65
C ASP A 354 10.49 -6.76 -14.17
N LEU A 355 10.80 -7.77 -13.38
CA LEU A 355 11.22 -7.57 -11.98
C LEU A 355 12.49 -6.73 -11.88
N LYS A 356 13.46 -6.93 -12.79
CA LYS A 356 14.67 -6.08 -12.87
C LYS A 356 14.36 -4.63 -13.19
N TRP A 357 13.41 -4.39 -14.10
CA TRP A 357 12.96 -3.03 -14.39
C TRP A 357 12.20 -2.44 -13.21
N MET A 358 11.33 -3.21 -12.55
CA MET A 358 10.58 -2.75 -11.38
C MET A 358 11.49 -2.38 -10.22
N GLU A 359 12.56 -3.16 -9.99
CA GLU A 359 13.60 -2.81 -9.01
C GLU A 359 14.22 -1.44 -9.30
N SER A 360 14.44 -1.08 -10.57
CA SER A 360 14.99 0.23 -10.96
C SER A 360 14.05 1.40 -10.68
N LYS A 361 12.74 1.13 -10.55
CA LYS A 361 11.72 2.13 -10.16
C LYS A 361 11.57 2.27 -8.64
N ILE A 362 12.08 1.32 -7.87
CA ILE A 362 12.02 1.30 -6.40
C ILE A 362 13.40 1.72 -5.85
N ASP A 363 13.96 2.81 -6.39
CA ASP A 363 15.16 3.44 -5.85
C ASP A 363 14.76 4.45 -4.76
N ILE A 364 15.40 4.38 -3.58
CA ILE A 364 15.03 5.20 -2.42
C ILE A 364 15.16 6.72 -2.64
N PHE A 365 15.88 7.15 -3.69
CA PHE A 365 15.99 8.55 -4.06
C PHE A 365 14.88 9.03 -4.99
N LEU A 366 14.02 8.13 -5.47
CA LEU A 366 12.85 8.48 -6.29
C LEU A 366 11.64 8.77 -5.39
N PRO A 367 10.92 9.88 -5.60
CA PRO A 367 9.80 10.30 -4.75
C PRO A 367 8.60 9.33 -4.79
N ASP A 368 8.48 8.55 -5.86
CA ASP A 368 7.40 7.60 -6.14
C ASP A 368 7.78 6.13 -5.86
N ALA A 369 8.98 5.87 -5.31
CA ALA A 369 9.48 4.51 -5.08
C ALA A 369 8.54 3.62 -4.24
N VAL A 370 7.85 4.22 -3.27
CA VAL A 370 6.85 3.52 -2.44
C VAL A 370 5.65 3.09 -3.27
N GLU A 371 5.18 3.92 -4.19
CA GLU A 371 4.05 3.59 -5.06
C GLU A 371 4.42 2.51 -6.08
N TRP A 372 5.62 2.57 -6.65
CA TRP A 372 6.14 1.48 -7.49
C TRP A 372 6.27 0.15 -6.73
N ASN A 373 6.67 0.20 -5.44
CA ASN A 373 6.68 -0.99 -4.60
C ASN A 373 5.26 -1.53 -4.38
N ARG A 374 4.26 -0.65 -4.16
CA ARG A 374 2.85 -1.04 -4.05
C ARG A 374 2.32 -1.68 -5.35
N MET A 375 2.71 -1.17 -6.51
CA MET A 375 2.39 -1.78 -7.82
C MET A 375 2.98 -3.18 -7.96
N MET A 376 4.27 -3.33 -7.65
CA MET A 376 4.96 -4.62 -7.68
C MET A 376 4.30 -5.62 -6.72
N GLN A 377 4.02 -5.21 -5.48
CA GLN A 377 3.33 -6.01 -4.47
C GLN A 377 1.94 -6.42 -4.94
N ASN A 378 1.15 -5.51 -5.52
CA ASN A 378 -0.16 -5.85 -6.07
C ASN A 378 -0.05 -6.93 -7.17
N ILE A 379 0.84 -6.76 -8.16
CA ILE A 379 1.01 -7.73 -9.24
C ILE A 379 1.38 -9.11 -8.67
N VAL A 380 2.30 -9.15 -7.70
CA VAL A 380 2.75 -10.39 -7.08
C VAL A 380 1.63 -11.03 -6.24
N TYR A 381 1.02 -10.27 -5.33
CA TYR A 381 0.06 -10.81 -4.38
C TYR A 381 -1.33 -11.09 -5.00
N ALA A 382 -1.81 -10.23 -5.89
CA ALA A 382 -3.15 -10.35 -6.48
C ALA A 382 -3.19 -11.33 -7.65
N SER A 383 -2.14 -11.36 -8.47
CA SER A 383 -2.17 -12.03 -9.78
C SER A 383 -1.22 -13.24 -9.85
N LEU A 384 0.04 -13.09 -9.44
CA LEU A 384 1.03 -14.18 -9.56
C LEU A 384 0.82 -15.29 -8.53
N ILE A 385 0.70 -14.95 -7.24
CA ILE A 385 0.63 -15.95 -6.16
C ILE A 385 -0.57 -16.90 -6.30
N PRO A 386 -1.83 -16.42 -6.48
CA PRO A 386 -2.98 -17.32 -6.60
C PRO A 386 -2.83 -18.33 -7.74
N ASN A 387 -2.34 -17.88 -8.91
CA ASN A 387 -2.12 -18.74 -10.07
C ASN A 387 -1.04 -19.82 -9.80
N LEU A 388 0.11 -19.41 -9.24
CA LEU A 388 1.18 -20.34 -8.88
C LEU A 388 0.74 -21.34 -7.79
N TRP A 389 -0.03 -20.87 -6.81
CA TRP A 389 -0.53 -21.72 -5.72
C TRP A 389 -1.50 -22.79 -6.22
N ASN A 390 -2.44 -22.41 -7.09
CA ASN A 390 -3.37 -23.34 -7.75
C ASN A 390 -2.64 -24.38 -8.60
N ASN A 391 -1.55 -23.98 -9.26
CA ASN A 391 -0.68 -24.86 -10.03
C ASN A 391 0.31 -25.67 -9.16
N LYS A 392 0.28 -25.50 -7.83
CA LYS A 392 1.18 -26.14 -6.85
C LYS A 392 2.66 -25.83 -7.05
N ASP A 393 2.99 -24.73 -7.73
CA ASP A 393 4.36 -24.20 -7.80
C ASP A 393 4.66 -23.33 -6.57
N TYR A 394 4.71 -24.00 -5.41
CA TYR A 394 4.96 -23.34 -4.14
C TYR A 394 6.34 -22.68 -4.06
N THR A 395 7.32 -23.24 -4.78
CA THR A 395 8.70 -22.71 -4.76
C THR A 395 8.73 -21.32 -5.37
N THR A 396 8.19 -21.18 -6.59
CA THR A 396 8.14 -19.88 -7.26
C THR A 396 7.24 -18.90 -6.51
N ALA A 397 6.09 -19.35 -5.99
CA ALA A 397 5.19 -18.51 -5.21
C ALA A 397 5.87 -17.91 -3.96
N ILE A 398 6.57 -18.73 -3.17
CA ILE A 398 7.27 -18.29 -1.95
C ILE A 398 8.43 -17.36 -2.29
N LEU A 399 9.21 -17.66 -3.34
CA LEU A 399 10.31 -16.80 -3.77
C LEU A 399 9.83 -15.41 -4.24
N LEU A 400 8.75 -15.36 -5.02
CA LEU A 400 8.17 -14.10 -5.49
C LEU A 400 7.53 -13.32 -4.35
N CYS A 401 6.79 -13.99 -3.47
CA CYS A 401 6.19 -13.37 -2.31
C CYS A 401 7.26 -12.77 -1.40
N GLY A 402 8.32 -13.54 -1.09
CA GLY A 402 9.41 -13.05 -0.26
C GLY A 402 10.14 -11.87 -0.92
N TYR A 403 10.25 -11.85 -2.26
CA TYR A 403 10.82 -10.71 -2.98
C TYR A 403 9.95 -9.47 -2.80
N ALA A 404 8.63 -9.61 -2.95
CA ALA A 404 7.67 -8.53 -2.75
C ALA A 404 7.62 -8.02 -1.31
N ASP A 405 7.81 -8.91 -0.33
CA ASP A 405 7.88 -8.56 1.09
C ASP A 405 9.17 -7.78 1.42
N ASN A 406 10.30 -8.14 0.80
CA ASN A 406 11.63 -7.68 1.24
C ASN A 406 12.31 -6.63 0.35
N LEU A 407 11.89 -6.42 -0.90
CA LEU A 407 12.62 -5.57 -1.85
C LEU A 407 12.83 -4.14 -1.32
N LEU A 408 11.75 -3.44 -0.94
CA LEU A 408 11.86 -2.10 -0.37
C LEU A 408 12.39 -2.15 1.07
N ALA A 409 11.93 -3.13 1.85
CA ALA A 409 12.27 -3.25 3.27
C ALA A 409 13.78 -3.48 3.51
N THR A 410 14.50 -4.15 2.60
CA THR A 410 15.97 -4.30 2.66
C THR A 410 16.73 -3.01 2.37
N LYS A 411 16.10 -2.03 1.72
CA LYS A 411 16.68 -0.71 1.42
C LYS A 411 16.42 0.32 2.52
N GLN A 412 15.65 -0.05 3.55
CA GLN A 412 15.19 0.84 4.61
C GLN A 412 15.67 0.38 5.99
N ARG A 413 15.67 1.32 6.95
CA ARG A 413 15.73 1.00 8.38
C ARG A 413 14.33 1.02 8.95
N HIS A 414 14.07 0.17 9.93
CA HIS A 414 12.76 -0.06 10.54
C HIS A 414 12.82 0.37 12.00
N ASP A 415 11.79 1.09 12.46
CA ASP A 415 11.65 1.48 13.85
C ASP A 415 11.19 0.28 14.69
N GLU A 416 12.01 -0.12 15.66
CA GLU A 416 11.72 -1.26 16.51
C GLU A 416 11.57 -0.86 17.97
N ILE A 417 10.63 -1.52 18.64
CA ILE A 417 10.33 -1.33 20.06
C ILE A 417 10.92 -2.49 20.85
N GLU A 418 11.61 -2.18 21.94
CA GLU A 418 12.18 -3.17 22.86
C GLU A 418 11.11 -4.10 23.46
N THR A 419 11.47 -5.37 23.68
CA THR A 419 10.65 -6.38 24.38
C THR A 419 10.62 -6.13 25.89
N ASP A 420 9.94 -5.09 26.39
CA ASP A 420 9.62 -5.00 27.82
C ASP A 420 8.20 -5.53 28.09
N TYR A 421 8.12 -6.57 28.92
CA TYR A 421 6.87 -7.20 29.35
C TYR A 421 6.00 -6.27 30.20
N THR A 422 6.56 -5.16 30.67
CA THR A 422 5.83 -4.16 31.43
C THR A 422 5.21 -3.15 30.48
N CYS A 423 3.89 -3.29 30.30
CA CYS A 423 2.99 -2.31 29.73
C CYS A 423 3.29 -0.90 30.31
N ALA A 424 4.16 -0.18 29.64
CA ALA A 424 4.25 1.26 29.69
C ALA A 424 4.52 1.70 28.25
N PHE A 425 3.47 2.17 27.57
CA PHE A 425 3.48 2.77 26.23
C PHE A 425 4.47 3.95 26.06
N TRP A 426 5.33 4.22 27.04
CA TRP A 426 6.15 5.41 27.20
C TRP A 426 7.53 5.13 27.81
N GLY A 427 8.12 3.94 27.60
CA GLY A 427 9.41 3.59 28.26
C GLY A 427 10.38 2.64 27.55
N GLY A 428 9.98 1.91 26.51
CA GLY A 428 10.90 1.02 25.78
C GLY A 428 11.91 1.81 24.94
N ALA A 429 13.17 1.38 24.88
CA ALA A 429 14.13 1.97 23.95
C ALA A 429 13.64 1.72 22.51
N THR A 430 13.53 2.78 21.71
CA THR A 430 13.32 2.67 20.26
C THR A 430 14.66 2.64 19.56
N GLN A 431 14.83 1.72 18.60
CA GLN A 431 16.03 1.64 17.78
C GLN A 431 15.65 1.40 16.32
N THR A 432 16.33 2.08 15.39
CA THR A 432 16.22 1.75 13.98
C THR A 432 17.16 0.60 13.62
N GLN A 433 16.65 -0.43 12.94
CA GLN A 433 17.43 -1.59 12.51
C GLN A 433 17.24 -1.89 11.04
N THR A 434 18.28 -2.44 10.42
CA THR A 434 18.17 -3.14 9.13
C THR A 434 17.53 -4.52 9.35
N ILE A 435 17.00 -5.12 8.29
CA ILE A 435 16.44 -6.49 8.37
C ILE A 435 17.46 -7.50 8.90
N GLU A 436 18.72 -7.40 8.51
CA GLU A 436 19.75 -8.34 8.96
C GLU A 436 20.08 -8.17 10.45
N GLU A 437 20.07 -6.94 10.97
CA GLU A 437 20.20 -6.67 12.41
C GLU A 437 19.02 -7.26 13.19
N MET A 438 17.79 -7.08 12.69
CA MET A 438 16.58 -7.65 13.32
C MET A 438 16.59 -9.17 13.38
N ARG A 439 17.07 -9.83 12.31
CA ARG A 439 17.16 -11.31 12.24
C ARG A 439 18.08 -11.92 13.29
N ARG A 440 19.04 -11.14 13.79
CA ARG A 440 20.02 -11.54 14.81
C ARG A 440 19.71 -10.97 16.20
N SER A 441 18.66 -10.17 16.32
CA SER A 441 18.35 -9.48 17.57
C SER A 441 17.64 -10.39 18.57
N GLU A 442 18.28 -10.60 19.72
CA GLU A 442 17.68 -11.23 20.90
C GLU A 442 16.83 -10.25 21.73
N ARG A 443 16.93 -8.94 21.46
CA ARG A 443 16.29 -7.87 22.26
C ARG A 443 15.09 -7.22 21.58
N PHE A 444 15.14 -7.03 20.26
CA PHE A 444 14.10 -6.31 19.51
C PHE A 444 13.28 -7.28 18.69
N TRP A 445 11.99 -6.97 18.49
CA TRP A 445 11.12 -7.79 17.65
C TRP A 445 11.61 -7.80 16.20
N ASN A 446 11.41 -8.92 15.51
CA ASN A 446 11.53 -8.97 14.06
C ASN A 446 10.12 -8.81 13.48
N THR A 447 9.72 -7.57 13.23
CA THR A 447 8.37 -7.24 12.72
C THR A 447 8.21 -7.54 11.24
N GLN A 448 9.31 -7.74 10.50
CA GLN A 448 9.30 -7.92 9.05
C GLN A 448 9.07 -9.39 8.65
N ASP A 449 9.95 -10.31 9.05
CA ASP A 449 9.88 -11.70 8.56
C ASP A 449 8.63 -12.42 9.07
N TYR A 450 8.31 -12.30 10.37
CA TYR A 450 7.22 -13.05 11.00
C TYR A 450 5.83 -12.46 10.76
N SER A 451 5.75 -11.28 10.15
CA SER A 451 4.49 -10.62 9.75
C SER A 451 4.24 -10.67 8.25
N SER A 452 5.25 -11.10 7.46
CA SER A 452 5.22 -11.13 6.00
C SER A 452 4.29 -12.20 5.43
N LEU A 453 3.75 -11.98 4.23
CA LEU A 453 2.89 -12.95 3.55
C LEU A 453 3.66 -14.23 3.18
N SER A 454 4.94 -14.12 2.80
CA SER A 454 5.75 -15.30 2.47
C SER A 454 5.90 -16.26 3.65
N PHE A 455 6.05 -15.74 4.88
CA PHE A 455 6.08 -16.57 6.09
C PHE A 455 4.74 -17.27 6.33
N GLN A 456 3.63 -16.58 6.10
CA GLN A 456 2.29 -17.16 6.23
C GLN A 456 2.06 -18.27 5.19
N LEU A 457 2.47 -18.04 3.93
CA LEU A 457 2.40 -19.05 2.87
C LEU A 457 3.20 -20.29 3.24
N MET A 458 4.45 -20.13 3.71
CA MET A 458 5.25 -21.25 4.19
C MET A 458 4.57 -21.97 5.36
N GLY A 459 3.98 -21.24 6.29
CA GLY A 459 3.21 -21.77 7.43
C GLY A 459 1.89 -22.46 7.07
N SER A 460 1.46 -22.33 5.81
CA SER A 460 0.22 -22.92 5.28
C SER A 460 0.46 -24.23 4.53
N LEU A 461 1.72 -24.57 4.26
CA LEU A 461 2.11 -25.83 3.66
C LEU A 461 2.17 -26.95 4.70
N SER A 462 2.13 -28.21 4.22
CA SER A 462 2.64 -29.33 4.99
C SER A 462 4.16 -29.25 5.15
N SER A 463 4.70 -29.89 6.20
CA SER A 463 6.14 -29.98 6.40
C SER A 463 6.83 -30.68 5.23
N SER A 464 6.20 -31.65 4.56
CA SER A 464 6.73 -32.25 3.32
C SER A 464 6.82 -31.27 2.16
N GLN A 465 5.77 -30.48 1.91
CA GLN A 465 5.75 -29.49 0.84
C GLN A 465 6.80 -28.40 1.09
N LEU A 466 6.97 -27.94 2.34
CA LEU A 466 8.00 -26.95 2.66
C LEU A 466 9.42 -27.50 2.50
N ILE A 467 9.65 -28.81 2.71
CA ILE A 467 10.92 -29.45 2.39
C ILE A 467 11.16 -29.45 0.87
N ASP A 468 10.13 -29.73 0.06
CA ASP A 468 10.23 -29.67 -1.40
C ASP A 468 10.54 -28.24 -1.87
N VAL A 469 9.91 -27.23 -1.28
CA VAL A 469 10.23 -25.81 -1.52
C VAL A 469 11.68 -25.51 -1.18
N LYS A 470 12.15 -25.92 0.01
CA LYS A 470 13.55 -25.72 0.42
C LYS A 470 14.53 -26.33 -0.58
N ARG A 471 14.22 -27.52 -1.11
CA ARG A 471 15.01 -28.18 -2.17
C ARG A 471 14.92 -27.40 -3.50
N GLY A 472 13.74 -26.91 -3.86
CA GLY A 472 13.52 -26.09 -5.06
C GLY A 472 14.31 -24.78 -5.05
N ILE A 473 14.38 -24.08 -3.92
CA ILE A 473 15.15 -22.82 -3.77
C ILE A 473 16.66 -23.04 -4.02
N ALA A 474 17.16 -24.23 -3.72
CA ALA A 474 18.55 -24.62 -3.96
C ALA A 474 18.86 -24.90 -5.44
N SER A 475 17.85 -25.00 -6.31
CA SER A 475 18.05 -25.27 -7.74
C SER A 475 18.72 -24.11 -8.50
N GLU A 476 19.42 -24.45 -9.58
CA GLU A 476 20.02 -23.48 -10.49
C GLU A 476 18.96 -22.94 -11.46
N ASN A 477 18.36 -21.81 -11.12
CA ASN A 477 17.40 -21.10 -11.95
C ASN A 477 17.71 -19.60 -11.93
N LYS A 478 17.77 -18.95 -13.11
CA LYS A 478 18.12 -17.52 -13.23
C LYS A 478 17.16 -16.59 -12.49
N LEU A 479 15.86 -16.89 -12.52
CA LEU A 479 14.85 -16.15 -11.76
C LEU A 479 15.11 -16.33 -10.27
N PHE A 480 15.29 -17.56 -9.80
CA PHE A 480 15.49 -17.84 -8.37
C PHE A 480 16.78 -17.22 -7.85
N THR A 481 17.87 -17.25 -8.61
CA THR A 481 19.12 -16.55 -8.27
C THR A 481 18.92 -15.04 -8.12
N TYR A 482 18.04 -14.44 -8.92
CA TYR A 482 17.72 -13.02 -8.81
C TYR A 482 16.86 -12.73 -7.56
N LEU A 483 15.81 -13.53 -7.31
CA LEU A 483 14.91 -13.35 -6.16
C LEU A 483 15.63 -13.58 -4.81
N LYS A 484 16.56 -14.54 -4.75
CA LYS A 484 17.35 -14.87 -3.54
C LYS A 484 18.18 -13.73 -2.97
N LYS A 485 18.38 -12.64 -3.71
CA LYS A 485 19.07 -11.45 -3.20
C LYS A 485 18.33 -10.75 -2.06
N TYR A 486 17.00 -10.86 -2.02
CA TYR A 486 16.15 -10.11 -1.07
C TYR A 486 15.48 -11.02 -0.04
N ILE A 487 15.26 -12.29 -0.39
CA ILE A 487 14.49 -13.20 0.45
C ILE A 487 15.31 -13.86 1.56
N ARG A 488 14.66 -14.18 2.67
CA ARG A 488 15.25 -15.03 3.71
C ARG A 488 15.25 -16.49 3.27
N HIS A 489 16.42 -17.12 3.21
CA HIS A 489 16.54 -18.52 2.77
C HIS A 489 17.58 -19.32 3.56
N ASP A 490 17.93 -18.87 4.78
CA ASP A 490 18.86 -19.57 5.64
C ASP A 490 18.28 -20.89 6.18
N SER A 491 19.16 -21.82 6.55
CA SER A 491 18.74 -23.15 6.97
C SER A 491 18.04 -23.17 8.32
N ASP A 492 18.42 -22.30 9.27
CA ASP A 492 17.77 -22.25 10.59
C ASP A 492 16.30 -21.87 10.44
N TYR A 493 16.02 -20.83 9.67
CA TYR A 493 14.67 -20.34 9.37
C TYR A 493 13.76 -21.43 8.79
N PHE A 494 14.22 -22.11 7.74
CA PHE A 494 13.45 -23.20 7.13
C PHE A 494 13.35 -24.43 8.04
N ASN A 495 14.44 -24.83 8.69
CA ASN A 495 14.44 -26.04 9.52
C ASN A 495 13.51 -25.89 10.73
N GLU A 496 13.51 -24.72 11.36
CA GLU A 496 12.64 -24.46 12.48
C GLU A 496 11.17 -24.51 12.04
N LEU A 497 10.81 -23.84 10.94
CA LEU A 497 9.43 -23.82 10.46
C LEU A 497 8.98 -25.22 10.00
N ILE A 498 9.82 -25.97 9.29
CA ILE A 498 9.55 -27.37 8.93
C ILE A 498 9.31 -28.21 10.19
N GLY A 499 10.12 -28.04 11.23
CA GLY A 499 9.95 -28.74 12.50
C GLY A 499 8.62 -28.38 13.19
N THR A 500 8.24 -27.11 13.16
CA THR A 500 6.97 -26.62 13.72
C THR A 500 5.76 -27.19 12.98
N LEU A 501 5.80 -27.23 11.65
CA LEU A 501 4.77 -27.87 10.83
C LEU A 501 4.71 -29.39 11.08
N ALA A 502 5.87 -30.04 11.23
CA ALA A 502 5.91 -31.46 11.58
C ALA A 502 5.32 -31.74 12.97
N LEU A 503 5.47 -30.84 13.94
CA LEU A 503 4.74 -30.92 15.22
C LEU A 503 3.23 -30.82 15.03
N ARG A 504 2.77 -29.88 14.19
CA ARG A 504 1.35 -29.70 13.85
C ARG A 504 0.76 -30.95 13.21
N GLU A 505 1.53 -31.65 12.39
CA GLU A 505 1.16 -32.90 11.72
C GLU A 505 1.33 -34.14 12.61
N GLU A 506 1.77 -33.98 13.86
CA GLU A 506 2.09 -35.08 14.78
C GLU A 506 3.21 -36.01 14.26
N ASN A 507 4.02 -35.53 13.31
CA ASN A 507 5.20 -36.21 12.80
C ASN A 507 6.43 -35.85 13.64
N TYR A 508 6.43 -36.34 14.88
CA TYR A 508 7.46 -35.99 15.87
C TYR A 508 8.86 -36.43 15.47
N GLN A 509 9.00 -37.54 14.73
CA GLN A 509 10.31 -37.99 14.23
C GLN A 509 10.92 -36.97 13.26
N ARG A 510 10.13 -36.44 12.32
CA ARG A 510 10.57 -35.38 11.42
C ARG A 510 10.88 -34.10 12.19
N ALA A 511 10.03 -33.71 13.14
CA ALA A 511 10.25 -32.54 13.98
C ALA A 511 11.59 -32.62 14.74
N VAL A 512 11.88 -33.76 15.38
CA VAL A 512 13.17 -34.01 16.05
C VAL A 512 14.35 -33.84 15.10
N GLY A 513 14.26 -34.43 13.90
CA GLY A 513 15.32 -34.34 12.89
C GLY A 513 15.64 -32.88 12.51
N TYR A 514 14.63 -32.07 12.23
CA TYR A 514 14.82 -30.68 11.80
C TYR A 514 15.23 -29.74 12.94
N PHE A 515 14.64 -29.86 14.12
CA PHE A 515 15.01 -28.99 15.25
C PHE A 515 16.42 -29.25 15.78
N THR A 516 16.97 -30.45 15.57
CA THR A 516 18.37 -30.76 15.95
C THR A 516 19.36 -29.88 15.18
N SER A 517 19.01 -29.46 13.96
CA SER A 517 19.85 -28.64 13.09
C SER A 517 19.59 -27.13 13.21
N VAL A 518 18.84 -26.68 14.22
CA VAL A 518 18.60 -25.26 14.48
C VAL A 518 19.59 -24.76 15.55
N SER A 519 20.27 -23.66 15.26
CA SER A 519 21.23 -23.00 16.17
C SER A 519 20.55 -22.40 17.41
N ASP A 520 21.28 -22.29 18.53
CA ASP A 520 20.74 -21.68 19.74
C ASP A 520 20.58 -20.16 19.56
N GLU A 521 21.48 -19.54 18.81
CA GLU A 521 21.46 -18.12 18.45
C GLU A 521 20.17 -17.76 17.70
N TYR A 522 19.80 -18.56 16.69
CA TYR A 522 18.53 -18.35 15.98
C TYR A 522 17.33 -18.50 16.92
N LEU A 523 17.33 -19.52 17.79
CA LEU A 523 16.22 -19.76 18.70
C LEU A 523 16.01 -18.58 19.65
N GLN A 524 17.08 -17.95 20.12
CA GLN A 524 17.03 -16.77 21.00
C GLN A 524 16.53 -15.52 20.27
N ALA A 525 16.82 -15.39 18.98
CA ALA A 525 16.34 -14.29 18.15
C ALA A 525 14.85 -14.40 17.74
N MET A 526 14.20 -15.56 17.94
CA MET A 526 12.79 -15.74 17.57
C MET A 526 11.84 -14.90 18.43
N ASN A 527 10.86 -14.29 17.79
CA ASN A 527 9.80 -13.51 18.45
C ASN A 527 9.03 -14.34 19.50
N VAL A 528 8.72 -15.61 19.20
CA VAL A 528 8.03 -16.51 20.14
C VAL A 528 8.86 -16.86 21.38
N TYR A 529 10.19 -16.81 21.27
CA TYR A 529 11.10 -17.02 22.38
C TYR A 529 11.21 -15.74 23.23
N LYS A 530 11.49 -14.59 22.61
CA LYS A 530 11.58 -13.28 23.27
C LYS A 530 10.29 -12.90 24.00
N GLY A 531 9.14 -13.15 23.35
CA GLY A 531 7.82 -12.97 23.93
C GLY A 531 7.38 -14.07 24.89
N GLY A 532 8.26 -15.02 25.24
CA GLY A 532 8.09 -16.05 26.27
C GLY A 532 6.86 -16.95 26.11
N TYR A 533 6.34 -17.04 24.89
CA TYR A 533 5.22 -17.94 24.55
C TYR A 533 5.62 -19.42 24.67
N LEU A 534 6.91 -19.68 24.71
CA LEU A 534 7.55 -20.98 24.89
C LEU A 534 7.79 -21.35 26.36
N ASN A 535 7.42 -20.48 27.32
CA ASN A 535 7.71 -20.68 28.74
C ASN A 535 6.69 -21.56 29.48
N ARG A 536 5.62 -22.04 28.85
CA ARG A 536 4.58 -22.86 29.51
C ARG A 536 4.91 -24.35 29.46
N ASN A 537 4.57 -25.10 30.51
CA ASN A 537 4.76 -26.55 30.53
C ASN A 537 3.70 -27.29 29.68
N PRO A 538 4.06 -27.90 28.54
CA PRO A 538 3.08 -28.55 27.66
C PRO A 538 2.45 -29.82 28.26
N PHE A 539 3.00 -30.41 29.32
CA PHE A 539 2.47 -31.63 29.94
C PHE A 539 1.71 -31.36 31.25
N TYR A 540 1.37 -30.11 31.54
CA TYR A 540 0.48 -29.75 32.64
C TYR A 540 -0.99 -29.85 32.21
N ALA A 541 -1.85 -30.46 33.04
CA ALA A 541 -3.29 -30.52 32.75
C ALA A 541 -3.94 -29.17 33.08
N TYR A 542 -3.92 -28.25 32.11
CA TYR A 542 -4.58 -26.96 32.26
C TYR A 542 -6.11 -27.12 32.26
N PRO A 543 -6.84 -26.31 33.05
CA PRO A 543 -8.30 -26.24 32.92
C PRO A 543 -8.68 -25.74 31.51
N ASP A 544 -9.93 -25.98 31.12
CA ASP A 544 -10.47 -25.34 29.93
C ASP A 544 -10.46 -23.82 30.11
N ARG A 545 -10.01 -23.14 29.07
CA ARG A 545 -9.91 -21.68 29.02
C ARG A 545 -11.11 -21.05 28.36
N TRP A 546 -11.89 -21.82 27.59
CA TRP A 546 -13.02 -21.29 26.87
C TRP A 546 -14.21 -21.17 27.82
N SER A 547 -14.68 -19.95 28.01
CA SER A 547 -15.89 -19.64 28.78
C SER A 547 -17.04 -19.36 27.84
N LYS A 548 -18.26 -19.74 28.25
CA LYS A 548 -19.45 -19.61 27.42
C LYS A 548 -20.56 -18.86 28.17
N SER A 549 -21.21 -17.91 27.49
CA SER A 549 -22.47 -17.30 27.92
C SER A 549 -23.39 -17.14 26.72
N GLY A 550 -24.45 -17.95 26.69
CA GLY A 550 -25.33 -18.06 25.52
C GLY A 550 -24.60 -18.61 24.30
N GLU A 551 -24.69 -17.90 23.17
CA GLU A 551 -24.00 -18.23 21.92
C GLU A 551 -22.55 -17.71 21.86
N TRP A 552 -22.16 -16.86 22.81
CA TRP A 552 -20.84 -16.24 22.83
C TRP A 552 -19.84 -17.08 23.63
N GLU A 553 -18.67 -17.32 23.02
CA GLU A 553 -17.53 -17.98 23.64
C GLU A 553 -16.36 -16.99 23.68
N TRP A 554 -15.66 -16.91 24.81
CA TRP A 554 -14.46 -16.08 24.95
C TRP A 554 -13.38 -16.81 25.74
N GLU A 555 -12.17 -16.31 25.61
CA GLU A 555 -11.00 -16.87 26.28
C GLU A 555 -10.85 -16.29 27.69
N ALA A 556 -10.71 -17.18 28.68
CA ALA A 556 -10.35 -16.85 30.04
C ALA A 556 -8.83 -17.03 30.27
N GLN A 557 -8.30 -16.25 31.21
CA GLN A 557 -6.90 -16.35 31.61
C GLN A 557 -6.65 -17.68 32.34
N THR A 558 -5.70 -18.47 31.84
CA THR A 558 -5.33 -19.76 32.45
C THR A 558 -4.20 -19.60 33.47
N VAL A 559 -4.09 -20.57 34.38
CA VAL A 559 -3.02 -20.63 35.39
C VAL A 559 -1.66 -20.65 34.70
N ASN A 560 -0.74 -19.77 35.09
CA ASN A 560 0.62 -19.79 34.53
C ASN A 560 1.49 -20.82 35.26
N LYS A 561 1.99 -21.83 34.52
CA LYS A 561 2.95 -22.82 35.01
C LYS A 561 4.23 -22.70 34.18
N PRO A 562 5.15 -21.79 34.55
CA PRO A 562 6.36 -21.59 33.79
C PRO A 562 7.29 -22.80 33.90
N LEU A 563 7.97 -23.11 32.80
CA LEU A 563 9.10 -24.02 32.76
C LEU A 563 10.30 -23.38 33.45
N GLN A 564 11.13 -24.22 34.08
CA GLN A 564 12.37 -23.78 34.69
C GLN A 564 13.44 -23.43 33.64
N ASP A 565 13.33 -24.02 32.45
CA ASP A 565 14.19 -23.80 31.29
C ASP A 565 13.34 -23.98 30.02
N SER A 566 13.30 -22.98 29.14
CA SER A 566 12.59 -22.98 27.87
C SER A 566 13.49 -23.17 26.64
N GLN A 567 14.80 -23.35 26.82
CA GLN A 567 15.75 -23.56 25.73
C GLN A 567 15.39 -24.81 24.93
N ARG A 568 15.40 -24.73 23.60
CA ARG A 568 15.08 -25.87 22.70
C ARG A 568 13.75 -26.57 23.05
N ILE A 569 12.75 -25.86 23.56
CA ILE A 569 11.51 -26.51 24.06
C ILE A 569 10.75 -27.26 22.96
N LYS A 570 10.71 -26.75 21.72
CA LYS A 570 10.06 -27.44 20.59
C LYS A 570 10.71 -28.79 20.30
N TYR A 571 12.04 -28.86 20.31
CA TYR A 571 12.81 -30.11 20.20
C TYR A 571 12.51 -31.08 21.35
N ARG A 572 12.59 -30.60 22.60
CA ARG A 572 12.33 -31.44 23.79
C ARG A 572 10.89 -31.96 23.82
N PHE A 573 9.94 -31.12 23.44
CA PHE A 573 8.54 -31.51 23.27
C PHE A 573 8.38 -32.58 22.19
N ALA A 574 8.96 -32.38 21.00
CA ALA A 574 8.93 -33.36 19.90
C ALA A 574 9.47 -34.73 20.36
N LYS A 575 10.65 -34.74 20.98
CA LYS A 575 11.27 -35.96 21.51
C LYS A 575 10.38 -36.66 22.53
N ARG A 576 9.79 -35.89 23.45
CA ARG A 576 8.90 -36.45 24.48
C ARG A 576 7.62 -37.03 23.88
N MET A 577 7.04 -36.38 22.89
CA MET A 577 5.85 -36.89 22.19
C MET A 577 6.15 -38.17 21.42
N LEU A 578 7.33 -38.26 20.78
CA LEU A 578 7.79 -39.48 20.11
C LEU A 578 7.99 -40.64 21.10
N GLU A 579 8.65 -40.38 22.23
CA GLU A 579 8.81 -41.38 23.30
C GLU A 579 7.45 -41.88 23.83
N LEU A 580 6.47 -40.97 23.98
CA LEU A 580 5.13 -41.33 24.41
C LEU A 580 4.41 -42.19 23.37
N GLN A 581 4.53 -41.89 22.08
CA GLN A 581 3.99 -42.74 21.00
C GLN A 581 4.58 -44.15 21.03
N ASP A 582 5.90 -44.28 21.23
CA ASP A 582 6.56 -45.57 21.36
C ASP A 582 6.10 -46.32 22.60
N GLN A 583 5.95 -45.64 23.74
CA GLN A 583 5.44 -46.25 24.97
C GLN A 583 3.97 -46.66 24.85
N MET A 584 3.13 -45.91 24.15
CA MET A 584 1.74 -46.28 23.86
C MET A 584 1.67 -47.60 23.07
N LYS A 585 2.60 -47.81 22.14
CA LYS A 585 2.61 -48.98 21.26
C LYS A 585 3.32 -50.20 21.86
N TYR A 586 4.47 -49.99 22.49
CA TYR A 586 5.38 -51.05 22.93
C TYR A 586 5.55 -51.15 24.46
N GLY A 587 4.80 -50.34 25.23
CA GLY A 587 4.83 -50.40 26.69
C GLY A 587 4.49 -51.79 27.22
N LYS A 588 5.27 -52.28 28.19
CA LYS A 588 5.17 -53.66 28.71
C LYS A 588 3.81 -53.97 29.35
N THR A 589 3.25 -53.03 30.09
CA THR A 589 1.98 -53.20 30.82
C THR A 589 0.89 -52.29 30.29
N ALA A 590 -0.37 -52.62 30.57
CA ALA A 590 -1.52 -51.76 30.24
C ALA A 590 -1.39 -50.39 30.91
N ASP A 591 -0.91 -50.34 32.16
CA ASP A 591 -0.67 -49.10 32.89
C ASP A 591 0.37 -48.20 32.22
N ILE A 592 1.50 -48.75 31.75
CA ILE A 592 2.53 -47.97 31.05
C ILE A 592 1.95 -47.40 29.75
N ARG A 593 1.25 -48.22 28.96
CA ARG A 593 0.63 -47.77 27.71
C ARG A 593 -0.47 -46.72 27.96
N GLY A 594 -1.28 -46.91 29.01
CA GLY A 594 -2.33 -45.99 29.44
C GLY A 594 -1.75 -44.65 29.89
N MET A 595 -0.70 -44.66 30.71
CA MET A 595 -0.06 -43.43 31.21
C MET A 595 0.63 -42.66 30.08
N ALA A 596 1.22 -43.38 29.12
CA ALA A 596 1.79 -42.76 27.93
C ALA A 596 0.69 -42.09 27.08
N ARG A 597 -0.43 -42.78 26.82
CA ARG A 597 -1.59 -42.22 26.10
C ARG A 597 -2.17 -41.00 26.80
N PHE A 598 -2.28 -41.06 28.12
CA PHE A 598 -2.77 -39.98 28.96
C PHE A 598 -1.89 -38.72 28.86
N LYS A 599 -0.58 -38.87 29.06
CA LYS A 599 0.39 -37.75 28.95
C LYS A 599 0.49 -37.22 27.52
N TYR A 600 0.37 -38.11 26.52
CA TYR A 600 0.31 -37.74 25.10
C TYR A 600 -0.91 -36.86 24.79
N ALA A 601 -2.09 -37.24 25.28
CA ALA A 601 -3.31 -36.46 25.09
C ALA A 601 -3.18 -35.04 25.66
N ILE A 602 -2.64 -34.89 26.87
CA ILE A 602 -2.36 -33.59 27.50
C ILE A 602 -1.40 -32.78 26.63
N GLY A 603 -0.25 -33.36 26.26
CA GLY A 603 0.77 -32.71 25.46
C GLY A 603 0.24 -32.22 24.12
N ARG A 604 -0.50 -33.08 23.41
CA ARG A 604 -1.12 -32.77 22.12
C ARG A 604 -2.11 -31.61 22.25
N ARG A 605 -3.07 -31.69 23.18
CA ARG A 605 -4.05 -30.62 23.42
C ARG A 605 -3.37 -29.28 23.65
N ASN A 606 -2.41 -29.27 24.58
CA ASN A 606 -1.72 -28.05 24.96
C ASN A 606 -0.87 -27.50 23.81
N SER A 607 -0.30 -28.33 22.93
CA SER A 607 0.49 -27.83 21.80
C SER A 607 -0.32 -27.05 20.76
N PHE A 608 -1.65 -27.18 20.75
CA PHE A 608 -2.56 -26.38 19.93
C PHE A 608 -3.22 -25.23 20.72
N GLU A 609 -3.38 -25.38 22.04
CA GLU A 609 -4.04 -24.38 22.90
C GLU A 609 -3.05 -23.61 23.79
N GLU A 610 -2.72 -24.15 24.97
CA GLU A 610 -1.97 -23.45 26.01
C GLU A 610 -0.54 -23.08 25.61
N CYS A 611 0.07 -23.94 24.81
CA CYS A 611 1.41 -23.85 24.28
C CYS A 611 1.36 -23.81 22.74
N TRP A 612 0.38 -23.09 22.17
CA TRP A 612 0.16 -22.94 20.71
C TRP A 612 1.44 -22.64 19.92
N ALA A 613 2.38 -21.90 20.52
CA ALA A 613 3.66 -21.54 19.90
C ALA A 613 4.52 -22.77 19.55
N LEU A 614 4.18 -23.97 20.05
CA LEU A 614 4.82 -25.23 19.67
C LEU A 614 4.45 -25.66 18.25
N THR A 615 3.23 -25.38 17.77
CA THR A 615 2.74 -25.85 16.46
C THR A 615 2.43 -24.72 15.48
N GLN A 616 2.49 -23.48 15.95
CA GLN A 616 2.03 -22.29 15.24
C GLN A 616 2.82 -21.05 15.64
N TYR A 617 2.66 -19.98 14.87
CA TYR A 617 3.27 -18.67 15.14
C TYR A 617 2.25 -17.60 15.55
N TRP A 618 0.97 -17.99 15.61
CA TRP A 618 -0.14 -17.16 16.06
C TRP A 618 -1.24 -17.99 16.68
N ARG A 619 -2.19 -17.30 17.31
CA ARG A 619 -3.39 -17.86 17.89
C ARG A 619 -4.57 -16.90 17.71
N GLY A 620 -5.69 -17.40 17.18
CA GLY A 620 -6.91 -16.63 16.95
C GLY A 620 -7.25 -16.48 15.46
N GLU A 621 -8.29 -15.67 15.18
CA GLU A 621 -8.63 -15.20 13.83
C GLU A 621 -7.57 -14.21 13.32
N TYR A 622 -7.54 -13.94 12.02
CA TYR A 622 -6.74 -12.87 11.42
C TYR A 622 -7.03 -11.53 12.14
N ILE A 623 -6.07 -10.95 12.86
CA ILE A 623 -6.23 -9.61 13.48
C ILE A 623 -5.28 -8.64 12.76
N GLY A 624 -5.69 -7.39 12.52
CA GLY A 624 -5.05 -6.43 11.61
C GLY A 624 -3.86 -5.62 12.16
N LEU A 625 -2.63 -5.94 11.72
CA LEU A 625 -1.44 -5.07 11.80
C LEU A 625 -0.53 -5.21 10.56
N PHE A 626 -1.11 -5.36 9.36
CA PHE A 626 -0.35 -5.15 8.13
C PHE A 626 -0.41 -3.64 7.81
N GLU A 627 0.71 -3.06 7.37
CA GLU A 627 0.73 -1.73 6.78
C GLU A 627 1.15 -1.81 5.30
N PRO A 628 0.42 -1.13 4.39
CA PRO A 628 -0.75 -0.27 4.65
C PRO A 628 -2.01 -1.08 5.03
N ARG A 629 -2.80 -0.58 6.00
CA ARG A 629 -3.95 -1.21 6.71
C ARG A 629 -5.21 -1.47 5.85
N LEU A 630 -5.90 -2.59 6.11
CA LEU A 630 -7.13 -3.04 5.47
C LEU A 630 -8.16 -2.42 6.37
N ASP A 631 -9.00 -1.57 5.80
CA ASP A 631 -10.31 -1.41 6.36
C ASP A 631 -11.05 -2.72 6.05
N TYR A 632 -11.37 -3.51 7.09
CA TYR A 632 -12.18 -4.74 7.01
C TYR A 632 -13.58 -4.48 6.40
N TRP A 633 -13.89 -3.21 6.16
CA TRP A 633 -15.09 -2.66 5.56
C TRP A 633 -14.93 -2.31 4.07
N SER A 634 -13.77 -2.55 3.46
CA SER A 634 -13.57 -2.32 2.03
C SER A 634 -14.16 -3.45 1.20
N ILE A 635 -14.73 -3.08 0.06
CA ILE A 635 -15.48 -3.95 -0.85
C ILE A 635 -14.52 -4.81 -1.71
N ASP A 636 -13.21 -4.53 -1.64
CA ASP A 636 -12.13 -5.12 -2.44
C ASP A 636 -11.41 -6.28 -1.71
N TYR A 637 -12.13 -6.99 -0.84
CA TYR A 637 -11.64 -8.22 -0.22
C TYR A 637 -11.27 -9.24 -1.32
N ILE A 638 -9.98 -9.54 -1.47
CA ILE A 638 -9.51 -10.55 -2.43
C ILE A 638 -9.88 -11.93 -1.90
N LYS A 639 -11.01 -12.43 -2.39
CA LYS A 639 -11.67 -13.70 -2.06
C LYS A 639 -10.81 -14.97 -2.21
N GLY A 640 -9.52 -14.87 -2.58
CA GLY A 640 -8.67 -16.02 -2.89
C GLY A 640 -7.81 -16.53 -1.73
N TYR A 641 -7.52 -15.73 -0.70
CA TYR A 641 -6.52 -16.10 0.31
C TYR A 641 -7.06 -16.97 1.46
N ASP A 642 -8.37 -16.99 1.69
CA ASP A 642 -9.00 -17.89 2.68
C ASP A 642 -8.73 -19.37 2.35
N ASP A 643 -8.65 -19.72 1.05
CA ASP A 643 -8.35 -21.08 0.58
C ASP A 643 -6.83 -21.39 0.55
N ILE A 644 -5.99 -20.37 0.70
CA ILE A 644 -4.52 -20.47 0.60
C ILE A 644 -3.89 -20.53 1.99
N LEU A 645 -4.34 -19.66 2.90
CA LEU A 645 -3.71 -19.45 4.19
C LEU A 645 -4.27 -20.38 5.26
N TYR A 646 -3.38 -20.97 6.06
CA TYR A 646 -3.79 -21.78 7.19
C TYR A 646 -4.41 -20.91 8.29
N ASP A 647 -5.63 -21.27 8.68
CA ASP A 647 -6.27 -20.78 9.90
C ASP A 647 -6.60 -21.94 10.84
N TYR A 648 -6.14 -21.85 12.09
CA TYR A 648 -6.46 -22.83 13.13
C TYR A 648 -7.95 -22.88 13.43
N LYS A 649 -8.65 -21.74 13.47
CA LYS A 649 -10.06 -21.70 13.86
C LYS A 649 -10.92 -22.45 12.84
N HIS A 650 -10.65 -22.28 11.55
CA HIS A 650 -11.37 -22.95 10.47
C HIS A 650 -10.88 -24.38 10.16
N SER A 651 -9.62 -24.73 10.44
CA SER A 651 -9.09 -26.08 10.14
C SER A 651 -9.42 -27.13 11.21
N VAL A 652 -9.00 -26.91 12.45
CA VAL A 652 -9.20 -27.83 13.57
C VAL A 652 -10.08 -27.17 14.63
N GLY A 653 -9.65 -26.00 15.10
CA GLY A 653 -10.34 -25.21 16.12
C GLY A 653 -10.31 -25.84 17.51
N HIS A 654 -10.58 -25.01 18.52
CA HIS A 654 -10.51 -25.42 19.92
C HIS A 654 -11.49 -26.55 20.26
N LYS A 655 -12.70 -26.54 19.68
CA LYS A 655 -13.73 -27.56 19.93
C LYS A 655 -13.23 -28.94 19.53
N LYS A 656 -12.65 -29.05 18.33
CA LYS A 656 -12.15 -30.35 17.86
C LYS A 656 -10.96 -30.82 18.66
N THR A 657 -10.07 -29.90 19.02
CA THR A 657 -8.92 -30.18 19.90
C THR A 657 -9.38 -30.73 21.25
N GLU A 658 -10.40 -30.13 21.85
CA GLU A 658 -10.96 -30.58 23.13
C GLU A 658 -11.70 -31.92 23.01
N GLU A 659 -12.50 -32.12 21.95
CA GLU A 659 -13.15 -33.42 21.68
C GLU A 659 -12.14 -34.58 21.60
N ILE A 660 -11.05 -34.39 20.85
CA ILE A 660 -9.99 -35.39 20.70
C ILE A 660 -9.33 -35.65 22.06
N TYR A 661 -9.01 -34.58 22.79
CA TYR A 661 -8.42 -34.68 24.12
C TYR A 661 -9.28 -35.52 25.07
N GLN A 662 -10.57 -35.19 25.21
CA GLN A 662 -11.48 -35.90 26.11
C GLN A 662 -11.63 -37.37 25.71
N ALA A 663 -11.73 -37.66 24.42
CA ALA A 663 -11.80 -39.04 23.92
C ALA A 663 -10.54 -39.84 24.24
N GLU A 664 -9.35 -39.25 24.08
CA GLU A 664 -8.08 -39.92 24.37
C GLU A 664 -7.82 -40.10 25.87
N ILE A 665 -8.22 -39.13 26.69
CA ILE A 665 -8.17 -39.25 28.16
C ILE A 665 -9.06 -40.40 28.64
N LYS A 666 -10.30 -40.49 28.15
CA LYS A 666 -11.21 -41.58 28.52
C LYS A 666 -10.60 -42.95 28.19
N LYS A 667 -10.10 -43.13 26.97
CA LYS A 667 -9.46 -44.39 26.56
C LYS A 667 -8.22 -44.70 27.39
N ALA A 668 -7.45 -43.69 27.78
CA ALA A 668 -6.29 -43.90 28.65
C ALA A 668 -6.70 -44.36 30.06
N LEU A 669 -7.75 -43.77 30.63
CA LEU A 669 -8.27 -44.15 31.95
C LEU A 669 -8.80 -45.59 31.98
N GLU A 670 -9.44 -46.05 30.89
CA GLU A 670 -9.92 -47.43 30.73
C GLU A 670 -8.79 -48.47 30.68
N MET A 671 -7.56 -48.06 30.36
CA MET A 671 -6.40 -48.94 30.30
C MET A 671 -5.76 -49.20 31.67
N PHE A 672 -6.01 -48.34 32.66
CA PHE A 672 -5.39 -48.47 33.97
C PHE A 672 -5.96 -49.65 34.77
N GLN A 673 -5.08 -50.55 35.17
CA GLN A 673 -5.37 -51.74 35.96
C GLN A 673 -5.03 -51.53 37.44
N SER A 674 -3.87 -50.94 37.76
CA SER A 674 -3.47 -50.71 39.14
C SER A 674 -4.11 -49.46 39.77
N GLU A 675 -4.38 -49.52 41.08
CA GLU A 675 -4.81 -48.35 41.84
C GLU A 675 -3.76 -47.23 41.85
N GLU A 676 -2.47 -47.58 41.80
CA GLU A 676 -1.39 -46.60 41.75
C GLU A 676 -1.43 -45.79 40.45
N ALA A 677 -1.60 -46.43 39.29
CA ALA A 677 -1.69 -45.74 38.01
C ALA A 677 -2.93 -44.84 37.92
N LYS A 678 -4.07 -45.31 38.46
CA LYS A 678 -5.29 -44.49 38.58
C LYS A 678 -5.07 -43.27 39.49
N ALA A 679 -4.42 -43.47 40.64
CA ALA A 679 -4.10 -42.38 41.56
C ALA A 679 -3.15 -41.35 40.95
N GLU A 680 -2.12 -41.79 40.22
CA GLU A 680 -1.21 -40.88 39.50
C GLU A 680 -1.95 -40.06 38.42
N ALA A 681 -2.85 -40.70 37.66
CA ALA A 681 -3.64 -40.00 36.65
C ALA A 681 -4.55 -38.93 37.26
N GLU A 682 -5.28 -39.27 38.34
CA GLU A 682 -6.10 -38.31 39.08
C GLU A 682 -5.27 -37.18 39.70
N TYR A 683 -4.03 -37.46 40.12
CA TYR A 683 -3.12 -36.44 40.62
C TYR A 683 -2.75 -35.42 39.54
N ILE A 684 -2.45 -35.90 38.33
CA ILE A 684 -2.13 -35.04 37.19
C ILE A 684 -3.34 -34.17 36.80
N LEU A 685 -4.57 -34.71 36.87
CA LEU A 685 -5.80 -33.93 36.63
C LEU A 685 -6.14 -32.94 37.76
N GLY A 686 -5.42 -32.98 38.88
CA GLY A 686 -5.70 -32.13 40.04
C GLY A 686 -6.87 -32.61 40.92
N ASN A 687 -7.32 -33.85 40.74
CA ASN A 687 -8.46 -34.43 41.45
C ASN A 687 -8.05 -35.00 42.83
N LEU A 688 -7.45 -34.15 43.68
CA LEU A 688 -6.85 -34.55 44.96
C LEU A 688 -7.84 -35.25 45.90
N ARG A 689 -9.10 -34.81 45.92
CA ARG A 689 -10.18 -35.43 46.71
C ARG A 689 -10.45 -36.88 46.29
N THR A 690 -10.51 -37.15 44.99
CA THR A 690 -10.75 -38.50 44.44
C THR A 690 -9.64 -39.47 44.90
N ILE A 691 -8.39 -39.01 44.93
CA ILE A 691 -7.25 -39.83 45.34
C ILE A 691 -7.35 -40.25 46.80
N ILE A 692 -7.68 -39.31 47.70
CA ILE A 692 -7.81 -39.61 49.12
C ILE A 692 -9.00 -40.54 49.40
N LYS A 693 -10.13 -40.35 48.70
CA LYS A 693 -11.34 -41.18 48.89
C LYS A 693 -11.23 -42.58 48.30
N CYS A 694 -10.72 -42.70 47.08
CA CYS A 694 -10.80 -43.93 46.30
C CYS A 694 -9.48 -44.70 46.24
N TYR A 695 -8.34 -44.05 46.47
CA TYR A 695 -7.00 -44.64 46.29
C TYR A 695 -6.08 -44.39 47.48
N GLY A 696 -6.63 -44.32 48.69
CA GLY A 696 -5.95 -43.84 49.91
C GLY A 696 -4.71 -44.62 50.36
N ASN A 697 -4.48 -45.84 49.82
CA ASN A 697 -3.35 -46.72 50.15
C ASN A 697 -2.15 -46.58 49.20
N THR A 698 -2.31 -45.85 48.09
CA THR A 698 -1.28 -45.64 47.06
C THR A 698 -0.12 -44.78 47.56
N THR A 699 1.02 -44.87 46.88
CA THR A 699 2.17 -43.98 47.14
C THR A 699 1.81 -42.53 46.84
N THR A 700 1.01 -42.30 45.81
CA THR A 700 0.48 -40.98 45.43
C THR A 700 -0.39 -40.38 46.54
N ALA A 701 -1.33 -41.15 47.11
CA ALA A 701 -2.13 -40.69 48.25
C ALA A 701 -1.28 -40.39 49.50
N ARG A 702 -0.24 -41.21 49.76
CA ARG A 702 0.71 -40.96 50.86
C ARG A 702 1.48 -39.66 50.68
N TYR A 703 1.88 -39.33 49.46
CA TYR A 703 2.53 -38.06 49.16
C TYR A 703 1.61 -36.87 49.45
N ILE A 704 0.35 -36.90 48.99
CA ILE A 704 -0.64 -35.84 49.24
C ILE A 704 -0.88 -35.65 50.75
N LYS A 705 -1.05 -36.76 51.49
CA LYS A 705 -1.25 -36.72 52.94
C LYS A 705 -0.09 -36.09 53.70
N LYS A 706 1.13 -36.15 53.15
CA LYS A 706 2.33 -35.52 53.71
C LYS A 706 2.50 -34.05 53.29
N SER A 707 1.95 -33.68 52.14
CA SER A 707 2.21 -32.38 51.50
C SER A 707 1.03 -31.39 51.55
N CYS A 708 -0.16 -31.80 52.02
CA CYS A 708 -1.34 -30.94 52.05
C CYS A 708 -2.06 -31.00 53.41
N ASP A 709 -2.00 -29.95 54.22
CA ASP A 709 -2.50 -29.97 55.61
C ASP A 709 -4.02 -30.21 55.72
N ASN A 710 -4.80 -29.80 54.71
CA ASN A 710 -6.26 -29.87 54.72
C ASN A 710 -6.85 -31.16 54.13
N TRP A 711 -6.03 -32.18 53.83
CA TRP A 711 -6.50 -33.39 53.17
C TRP A 711 -7.61 -34.13 53.94
N HIS A 712 -7.64 -34.01 55.27
CA HIS A 712 -8.66 -34.61 56.14
C HIS A 712 -10.08 -34.11 55.84
N SER A 713 -10.23 -32.89 55.32
CA SER A 713 -11.53 -32.32 54.92
C SER A 713 -12.14 -33.02 53.70
N TRP A 714 -11.38 -33.90 53.04
CA TRP A 714 -11.77 -34.60 51.83
C TRP A 714 -12.23 -36.02 52.05
N LEU A 715 -12.13 -36.57 53.26
CA LEU A 715 -12.75 -37.85 53.66
C LEU A 715 -14.27 -37.67 53.70
#